data_AF-A0A822AB75-F1
#
_entry.id   AF-A0A822AB75-F1
#
_cell.length_a   1.000
_cell.length_b   1.000
_cell.length_c   1.000
_cell.angle_alpha   90.00
_cell.angle_beta   90.00
_cell.angle_gamma   90.00
#
_symmetry.space_group_name_H-M   'P 1'
#
loop_
_entity.id
_entity.type
_entity.pdbx_description
1 polymer ?
#
loop_
_entity_poly.entity_id
_entity_poly.type
_entity_poly.pdbx_seq_one_letter_code
_entity_poly.pdbx_strand_id
1 'polypeptide(L)'
;EESYLRRDLIQWSDLIKLRYGYRCEDCPSLYSYMKEYTRLVATTFHGCRLDNCHSTPLWLAQQMMDYAREINPNFYINAELSTGNIKTDALFINQIGINSVVKESHRSFDPYELGQMISLVSEGDPIGSFIKSSNHKLLPIKPYSWFYDQTHDNPCQIERRSVEDVIPRSACVAMAYCSTGSNRGYDELVPHHIDVVHETRFYSKWGYQSKQTNEKTAIISIKRALNKLHIDLAQQGYTQLMVDQLSTSALLITRHNPETHKSVLLIAHTSFFQPSGKWEYINSLSIEGVIDDILFEASINHPQEKEPVRNFQRSKEYINGLEQTKIYFRENLFIEQSRCIRLKSPNSPDYIGFRTIEFTNDFRPGSIIALEISLLPQIRQSVIYLKQLLDQYSNPRSQFNHIIKQLTLVDLERVIYRTSIEEQSDGKGFDVYLIPDYGKLVYCGIQGQISVLDKIRLFNQIKHPFIINLKQGNWLMDYISNRLKIHSNTKQLGEWYGNAFQHISSLSRLMVPIYFDLIITGSYYLLIEHAYQLMSPFIINSSKFVRSFSQTSIQLLSFIRNARLPLLSSNIAKPYPIEEKDEQTFERIQLIPSLAAAFPHLSSGLWRNWGRHTFISLRGLILLTGRYEEARYLILSYASSIRHGLIPNLISDGKNARYNSRDAVWWWLYSISIYTNLVPNGYNILNDKVSRLYPNDDCPPETVDSYNQSLYDIIYQVLIKHIQSLKFRERGAGHLLDSSMNDQGFFIEIGVDTKTGFVYGGNQWNCGTWMDKMVNYVIPITSID
;
A
#
# COMPACT_ATOMS: atom_id res chain seq x y z
N GLU A 1 -32.49 -25.99 -29.38
CA GLU A 1 -33.72 -26.44 -30.08
C GLU A 1 -34.96 -26.30 -29.20
N GLU A 2 -34.89 -26.67 -27.92
CA GLU A 2 -36.03 -26.49 -26.98
C GLU A 2 -36.61 -25.07 -26.93
N SER A 3 -35.78 -24.02 -26.93
CA SER A 3 -36.28 -22.62 -26.90
C SER A 3 -37.16 -22.25 -28.10
N TYR A 4 -36.90 -22.82 -29.28
CA TYR A 4 -37.73 -22.61 -30.47
C TYR A 4 -39.07 -23.34 -30.33
N LEU A 5 -39.06 -24.58 -29.82
CA LEU A 5 -40.27 -25.38 -29.61
C LEU A 5 -41.16 -24.80 -28.50
N ARG A 6 -40.57 -24.33 -27.40
CA ARG A 6 -41.29 -23.71 -26.27
C ARG A 6 -41.75 -22.28 -26.57
N ARG A 7 -41.26 -21.67 -27.65
CA ARG A 7 -41.45 -20.25 -27.99
C ARG A 7 -40.87 -19.30 -26.94
N ASP A 8 -39.76 -19.68 -26.31
CA ASP A 8 -39.03 -18.86 -25.34
C ASP A 8 -38.08 -17.85 -26.02
N LEU A 9 -38.00 -17.88 -27.36
CA LEU A 9 -37.16 -16.99 -28.14
C LEU A 9 -37.94 -15.77 -28.63
N ILE A 10 -37.45 -14.57 -28.32
CA ILE A 10 -37.88 -13.35 -29.01
C ILE A 10 -37.21 -13.34 -30.39
N GLN A 11 -38.01 -13.49 -31.45
CA GLN A 11 -37.51 -13.65 -32.81
C GLN A 11 -37.29 -12.29 -33.49
N TRP A 12 -36.14 -12.13 -34.14
CA TRP A 12 -35.88 -11.09 -35.13
C TRP A 12 -36.13 -11.67 -36.52
N SER A 13 -37.29 -11.35 -37.13
CA SER A 13 -37.76 -12.00 -38.36
C SER A 13 -37.04 -11.51 -39.63
N ASP A 14 -36.29 -10.43 -39.52
CA ASP A 14 -35.42 -9.85 -40.56
C ASP A 14 -34.05 -10.56 -40.66
N LEU A 15 -33.69 -11.39 -39.69
CA LEU A 15 -32.37 -12.04 -39.60
C LEU A 15 -32.44 -13.58 -39.60
N ILE A 16 -31.38 -14.20 -40.11
CA ILE A 16 -31.17 -15.66 -40.06
C ILE A 16 -29.99 -15.97 -39.15
N LYS A 17 -30.17 -16.82 -38.14
CA LYS A 17 -29.08 -17.25 -37.26
C LYS A 17 -28.10 -18.17 -38.00
N LEU A 18 -26.84 -17.76 -38.06
CA LEU A 18 -25.77 -18.52 -38.71
C LEU A 18 -25.25 -19.66 -37.81
N ARG A 19 -25.14 -20.88 -38.36
CA ARG A 19 -24.70 -22.08 -37.64
C ARG A 19 -23.26 -22.46 -38.03
N TYR A 20 -22.30 -22.09 -37.17
CA TYR A 20 -20.86 -22.33 -37.40
C TYR A 20 -20.36 -23.71 -36.96
N GLY A 21 -21.03 -24.36 -36.00
CA GLY A 21 -20.53 -25.59 -35.37
C GLY A 21 -19.57 -25.30 -34.22
N TYR A 22 -18.72 -26.28 -33.91
CA TYR A 22 -17.70 -26.22 -32.85
C TYR A 22 -16.31 -25.87 -33.38
N ARG A 23 -16.09 -25.99 -34.69
CA ARG A 23 -14.82 -25.74 -35.38
C ARG A 23 -15.06 -25.35 -36.84
N CYS A 24 -14.02 -24.83 -37.51
CA CYS A 24 -14.14 -24.31 -38.87
C CYS A 24 -14.57 -25.38 -39.90
N GLU A 25 -14.24 -26.65 -39.66
CA GLU A 25 -14.56 -27.78 -40.55
C GLU A 25 -16.06 -28.13 -40.55
N ASP A 26 -16.82 -27.72 -39.54
CA ASP A 26 -18.24 -28.07 -39.43
C ASP A 26 -19.12 -27.27 -40.42
N CYS A 27 -18.64 -26.09 -40.87
CA CYS A 27 -19.27 -25.29 -41.92
C CYS A 27 -18.23 -24.45 -42.70
N PRO A 28 -17.38 -25.09 -43.53
CA PRO A 28 -16.21 -24.44 -44.12
C PRO A 28 -16.54 -23.23 -45.00
N SER A 29 -17.62 -23.32 -45.79
CA SER A 29 -18.03 -22.23 -46.69
C SER A 29 -18.43 -20.97 -45.92
N LEU A 30 -19.16 -21.13 -44.82
CA LEU A 30 -19.58 -20.02 -43.96
C LEU A 30 -18.37 -19.40 -43.23
N TYR A 31 -17.47 -20.23 -42.73
CA TYR A 31 -16.23 -19.77 -42.11
C TYR A 31 -15.39 -18.96 -43.10
N SER A 32 -15.20 -19.46 -44.33
CA SER A 32 -14.45 -18.77 -45.38
C SER A 32 -15.09 -17.43 -45.76
N TYR A 33 -16.42 -17.38 -45.84
CA TYR A 33 -17.16 -16.15 -46.09
C TYR A 33 -16.92 -15.11 -44.99
N MET A 34 -17.04 -15.52 -43.73
CA MET A 34 -16.80 -14.63 -42.59
C MET A 34 -15.35 -14.18 -42.50
N LYS A 35 -14.39 -15.06 -42.82
CA LYS A 35 -12.98 -14.70 -42.88
C LYS A 35 -12.72 -13.60 -43.92
N GLU A 36 -13.33 -13.71 -45.10
CA GLU A 36 -13.21 -12.66 -46.13
C GLU A 36 -13.91 -11.36 -45.73
N TYR A 37 -15.09 -11.43 -45.08
CA TYR A 37 -15.74 -10.26 -44.51
C TYR A 37 -14.85 -9.58 -43.46
N THR A 38 -14.27 -10.34 -42.55
CA THR A 38 -13.32 -9.84 -41.55
C THR A 38 -12.10 -9.19 -42.21
N ARG A 39 -11.56 -9.78 -43.29
CA ARG A 39 -10.49 -9.17 -44.09
C ARG A 39 -10.90 -7.79 -44.59
N LEU A 40 -12.09 -7.68 -45.19
CA LEU A 40 -12.60 -6.41 -45.71
C LEU A 40 -12.71 -5.36 -44.60
N VAL A 41 -13.30 -5.72 -43.46
CA VAL A 41 -13.43 -4.82 -42.30
C VAL A 41 -12.05 -4.37 -41.79
N ALA A 42 -11.12 -5.31 -41.60
CA ALA A 42 -9.77 -5.01 -41.09
C ALA A 42 -8.93 -4.15 -42.03
N THR A 43 -9.12 -4.28 -43.35
CA THR A 43 -8.45 -3.43 -44.35
C THR A 43 -9.08 -2.04 -44.52
N THR A 44 -10.34 -1.87 -44.09
CA THR A 44 -11.10 -0.64 -44.33
C THR A 44 -11.17 0.25 -43.08
N PHE A 45 -11.26 -0.34 -41.89
CA PHE A 45 -11.51 0.37 -40.64
C PHE A 45 -10.39 0.19 -39.62
N HIS A 46 -10.27 1.14 -38.68
CA HIS A 46 -9.35 1.06 -37.55
C HIS A 46 -9.75 0.02 -36.49
N GLY A 47 -10.98 -0.47 -36.55
CA GLY A 47 -11.55 -1.36 -35.54
C GLY A 47 -12.98 -1.76 -35.85
N CYS A 48 -13.59 -2.53 -34.94
CA CYS A 48 -15.00 -2.92 -35.01
C CYS A 48 -15.72 -2.79 -33.67
N ARG A 49 -17.05 -2.66 -33.73
CA ARG A 49 -17.96 -2.90 -32.60
C ARG A 49 -18.58 -4.29 -32.78
N LEU A 50 -18.31 -5.21 -31.84
CA LEU A 50 -18.93 -6.53 -31.79
C LEU A 50 -20.29 -6.42 -31.11
N ASP A 51 -21.34 -6.51 -31.91
CA ASP A 51 -22.71 -6.55 -31.44
C ASP A 51 -23.02 -7.89 -30.77
N ASN A 52 -23.75 -7.87 -29.65
CA ASN A 52 -24.18 -9.07 -28.92
C ASN A 52 -23.06 -10.13 -28.74
N CYS A 53 -21.85 -9.68 -28.39
CA CYS A 53 -20.63 -10.50 -28.41
C CYS A 53 -20.76 -11.78 -27.57
N HIS A 54 -21.44 -11.69 -26.43
CA HIS A 54 -21.75 -12.81 -25.53
C HIS A 54 -22.56 -13.96 -26.18
N SER A 55 -23.23 -13.69 -27.30
CA SER A 55 -24.02 -14.67 -28.06
C SER A 55 -23.25 -15.28 -29.24
N THR A 56 -21.99 -14.86 -29.45
CA THR A 56 -21.11 -15.39 -30.48
C THR A 56 -20.24 -16.51 -29.91
N PRO A 57 -20.08 -17.66 -30.61
CA PRO A 57 -19.17 -18.71 -30.17
C PRO A 57 -17.75 -18.16 -29.96
N LEU A 58 -17.21 -18.37 -28.76
CA LEU A 58 -15.96 -17.75 -28.34
C LEU A 58 -14.78 -18.10 -29.26
N TRP A 59 -14.67 -19.36 -29.68
CA TRP A 59 -13.62 -19.82 -30.61
C TRP A 59 -13.67 -19.08 -31.95
N LEU A 60 -14.87 -18.78 -32.45
CA LEU A 60 -15.07 -18.10 -33.73
C LEU A 60 -14.70 -16.63 -33.60
N ALA A 61 -15.21 -15.96 -32.55
CA ALA A 61 -14.90 -14.56 -32.28
C ALA A 61 -13.39 -14.35 -32.14
N GLN A 62 -12.72 -15.23 -31.38
CA GLN A 62 -11.27 -15.22 -31.24
C GLN A 62 -10.58 -15.33 -32.60
N GLN A 63 -10.86 -16.38 -33.39
CA GLN A 63 -10.18 -16.58 -34.67
C GLN A 63 -10.40 -15.44 -35.68
N MET A 64 -11.60 -14.87 -35.74
CA MET A 64 -11.87 -13.74 -36.62
C MET A 64 -11.10 -12.50 -36.17
N MET A 65 -11.08 -12.22 -34.86
CA MET A 65 -10.36 -11.05 -34.34
C MET A 65 -8.83 -11.21 -34.41
N ASP A 66 -8.32 -12.42 -34.21
CA ASP A 66 -6.91 -12.74 -34.43
C ASP A 66 -6.53 -12.51 -35.89
N TYR A 67 -7.35 -13.00 -36.83
CA TYR A 67 -7.14 -12.76 -38.26
C TYR A 67 -7.23 -11.28 -38.65
N ALA A 68 -8.14 -10.51 -38.04
CA ALA A 68 -8.20 -9.06 -38.23
C ALA A 68 -6.90 -8.38 -37.78
N ARG A 69 -6.31 -8.86 -36.68
CA ARG A 69 -5.04 -8.34 -36.13
C ARG A 69 -3.79 -8.80 -36.87
N GLU A 70 -3.84 -9.96 -37.53
CA GLU A 70 -2.80 -10.35 -38.50
C GLU A 70 -2.71 -9.35 -39.65
N ILE A 71 -3.85 -8.82 -40.11
CA ILE A 71 -3.92 -7.82 -41.19
C ILE A 71 -3.61 -6.41 -40.69
N ASN A 72 -4.20 -6.04 -39.55
CA ASN A 72 -4.03 -4.74 -38.92
C ASN A 72 -3.66 -4.93 -37.43
N PRO A 73 -2.37 -4.90 -37.07
CA PRO A 73 -1.92 -5.15 -35.70
C PRO A 73 -2.54 -4.21 -34.64
N ASN A 74 -3.01 -3.03 -35.05
CA ASN A 74 -3.63 -2.03 -34.17
C ASN A 74 -5.16 -2.06 -34.22
N PHE A 75 -5.77 -3.12 -34.77
CA PHE A 75 -7.22 -3.23 -34.91
C PHE A 75 -7.92 -3.19 -33.54
N TYR A 76 -8.73 -2.15 -33.34
CA TYR A 76 -9.43 -1.88 -32.09
C TYR A 76 -10.75 -2.65 -31.99
N ILE A 77 -11.00 -3.33 -30.87
CA ILE A 77 -12.19 -4.14 -30.66
C ILE A 77 -12.99 -3.56 -29.50
N ASN A 78 -14.16 -2.98 -29.82
CA ASN A 78 -15.16 -2.62 -28.83
C ASN A 78 -16.26 -3.69 -28.81
N ALA A 79 -16.77 -4.10 -27.65
CA ALA A 79 -17.77 -5.15 -27.59
C ALA A 79 -18.97 -4.77 -26.71
N GLU A 80 -20.17 -5.09 -27.20
CA GLU A 80 -21.34 -5.20 -26.35
C GLU A 80 -21.35 -6.56 -25.65
N LEU A 81 -20.88 -6.57 -24.41
CA LEU A 81 -20.62 -7.78 -23.63
C LEU A 81 -21.29 -7.68 -22.26
N SER A 82 -22.22 -8.60 -21.99
CA SER A 82 -22.89 -8.74 -20.70
C SER A 82 -23.37 -10.17 -20.51
N THR A 83 -22.54 -11.03 -19.94
CA THR A 83 -22.92 -12.43 -19.65
C THR A 83 -23.64 -12.60 -18.31
N GLY A 84 -23.76 -11.53 -17.52
CA GLY A 84 -24.23 -11.57 -16.12
C GLY A 84 -23.21 -12.18 -15.15
N ASN A 85 -22.03 -12.59 -15.63
CA ASN A 85 -20.96 -13.15 -14.82
C ASN A 85 -19.61 -12.50 -15.15
N ILE A 86 -19.03 -11.80 -14.18
CA ILE A 86 -17.77 -11.05 -14.35
C ILE A 86 -16.61 -11.95 -14.79
N LYS A 87 -16.56 -13.22 -14.32
CA LYS A 87 -15.49 -14.14 -14.72
C LYS A 87 -15.64 -14.57 -16.18
N THR A 88 -16.87 -14.77 -16.63
CA THR A 88 -17.15 -15.10 -18.03
C THR A 88 -16.87 -13.90 -18.93
N ASP A 89 -17.27 -12.69 -18.54
CA ASP A 89 -16.91 -11.47 -19.28
C ASP A 89 -15.38 -11.33 -19.41
N ALA A 90 -14.65 -11.55 -18.31
CA ALA A 90 -13.19 -11.52 -18.32
C ALA A 90 -12.58 -12.60 -19.25
N LEU A 91 -13.18 -13.79 -19.33
CA LEU A 91 -12.76 -14.83 -20.26
C LEU A 91 -12.91 -14.36 -21.71
N PHE A 92 -14.07 -13.81 -22.07
CA PHE A 92 -14.32 -13.26 -23.41
C PHE A 92 -13.33 -12.14 -23.74
N ILE A 93 -13.13 -11.20 -22.82
CA ILE A 93 -12.20 -10.08 -23.00
C ILE A 93 -10.79 -10.57 -23.26
N ASN A 94 -10.29 -11.50 -22.44
CA ASN A 94 -8.92 -11.97 -22.54
C ASN A 94 -8.69 -12.88 -23.76
N GLN A 95 -9.65 -13.74 -24.12
CA GLN A 95 -9.46 -14.67 -25.24
C GLN A 95 -9.63 -14.01 -26.60
N ILE A 96 -10.61 -13.10 -26.76
CA ILE A 96 -10.81 -12.35 -28.01
C ILE A 96 -9.81 -11.18 -28.09
N GLY A 97 -9.28 -10.75 -26.94
CA GLY A 97 -8.46 -9.56 -26.82
C GLY A 97 -9.28 -8.28 -27.02
N ILE A 98 -10.47 -8.20 -26.44
CA ILE A 98 -11.34 -7.02 -26.53
C ILE A 98 -10.63 -5.82 -25.88
N ASN A 99 -10.59 -4.68 -26.58
CA ASN A 99 -9.99 -3.47 -26.06
C ASN A 99 -10.91 -2.77 -25.06
N SER A 100 -12.20 -2.59 -25.40
CA SER A 100 -13.19 -1.96 -24.52
C SER A 100 -14.55 -2.61 -24.56
N VAL A 101 -15.34 -2.39 -23.51
CA VAL A 101 -16.75 -2.79 -23.44
C VAL A 101 -17.69 -1.60 -23.46
N VAL A 102 -18.82 -1.75 -24.14
CA VAL A 102 -19.88 -0.73 -24.19
C VAL A 102 -20.56 -0.59 -22.82
N LYS A 103 -20.72 0.64 -22.36
CA LYS A 103 -21.47 1.01 -21.15
C LYS A 103 -22.41 2.17 -21.47
N GLU A 104 -23.59 2.18 -20.86
CA GLU A 104 -24.66 3.09 -21.25
C GLU A 104 -25.16 3.85 -20.02
N SER A 105 -24.99 5.18 -20.00
CA SER A 105 -25.49 6.03 -18.90
C SER A 105 -27.01 5.97 -18.76
N HIS A 106 -27.68 5.57 -19.84
CA HIS A 106 -29.11 5.46 -19.95
C HIS A 106 -29.72 4.36 -19.06
N ARG A 107 -28.90 3.44 -18.54
CA ARG A 107 -29.33 2.39 -17.60
C ARG A 107 -29.59 2.90 -16.18
N SER A 108 -29.00 4.03 -15.78
CA SER A 108 -29.21 4.59 -14.44
C SER A 108 -30.63 5.14 -14.26
N PHE A 109 -31.29 4.82 -13.15
CA PHE A 109 -32.65 5.28 -12.85
C PHE A 109 -32.69 6.60 -12.09
N ASP A 110 -31.61 6.96 -11.40
CA ASP A 110 -31.49 8.20 -10.65
C ASP A 110 -30.04 8.75 -10.68
N PRO A 111 -29.80 9.97 -10.14
CA PRO A 111 -28.45 10.55 -10.10
C PRO A 111 -27.46 9.73 -9.29
N TYR A 112 -27.89 9.04 -8.24
CA TYR A 112 -27.01 8.22 -7.40
C TYR A 112 -26.44 7.04 -8.19
N GLU A 113 -27.28 6.29 -8.90
CA GLU A 113 -26.86 5.21 -9.78
C GLU A 113 -25.98 5.70 -10.93
N LEU A 114 -26.25 6.90 -11.47
CA LEU A 114 -25.38 7.52 -12.48
C LEU A 114 -23.99 7.80 -11.91
N GLY A 115 -23.91 8.34 -10.68
CA GLY A 115 -22.65 8.58 -10.00
C GLY A 115 -21.85 7.30 -9.71
N GLN A 116 -22.53 6.23 -9.29
CA GLN A 116 -21.94 4.91 -9.13
C GLN A 116 -21.41 4.36 -10.46
N MET A 117 -22.19 4.50 -11.54
CA MET A 117 -21.81 4.04 -12.87
C MET A 117 -20.56 4.75 -13.37
N ILE A 118 -20.48 6.07 -13.23
CA ILE A 118 -19.29 6.87 -13.58
C ILE A 118 -18.06 6.34 -12.84
N SER A 119 -18.18 6.08 -11.55
CA SER A 119 -17.10 5.51 -10.73
C SER A 119 -16.72 4.08 -11.14
N LEU A 120 -17.69 3.30 -11.61
CA LEU A 120 -17.48 1.91 -12.03
C LEU A 120 -16.75 1.82 -13.37
N VAL A 121 -17.19 2.60 -14.37
CA VAL A 121 -16.68 2.58 -15.75
C VAL A 121 -15.36 3.33 -15.92
N SER A 122 -15.07 4.26 -15.00
CA SER A 122 -13.80 4.99 -15.02
C SER A 122 -12.64 4.09 -14.62
N GLU A 123 -11.57 4.18 -15.38
CA GLU A 123 -10.30 3.46 -15.18
C GLU A 123 -9.41 4.14 -14.14
N GLY A 124 -9.88 5.26 -13.59
CA GLY A 124 -9.10 6.17 -12.77
C GLY A 124 -8.99 5.65 -11.36
N ASP A 125 -7.90 5.99 -10.69
CA ASP A 125 -7.77 5.69 -9.27
C ASP A 125 -8.66 6.67 -8.47
N PRO A 126 -9.24 6.25 -7.33
CA PRO A 126 -9.92 7.18 -6.44
C PRO A 126 -9.02 8.35 -6.01
N ILE A 127 -9.57 9.53 -5.75
CA ILE A 127 -8.79 10.61 -5.14
C ILE A 127 -8.25 10.17 -3.77
N GLY A 128 -6.97 10.46 -3.51
CA GLY A 128 -6.29 9.99 -2.30
C GLY A 128 -5.60 8.62 -2.45
N SER A 129 -5.60 8.05 -3.66
CA SER A 129 -4.88 6.82 -3.96
C SER A 129 -3.37 7.00 -3.89
N PHE A 130 -2.66 5.94 -3.50
CA PHE A 130 -1.20 5.97 -3.39
C PHE A 130 -0.53 6.19 -4.74
N ILE A 131 0.61 6.88 -4.72
CA ILE A 131 1.43 7.05 -5.91
C ILE A 131 2.09 5.70 -6.22
N LYS A 132 1.83 5.26 -7.44
CA LYS A 132 2.24 3.99 -8.02
C LYS A 132 3.75 4.03 -8.36
N SER A 133 4.55 3.08 -7.84
CA SER A 133 6.00 3.04 -8.12
C SER A 133 6.31 2.46 -9.50
N SER A 134 7.33 2.98 -10.19
CA SER A 134 7.74 2.56 -11.55
C SER A 134 7.97 1.05 -11.74
N ASN A 135 8.34 0.31 -10.68
CA ASN A 135 8.43 -1.15 -10.71
C ASN A 135 7.06 -1.80 -10.50
N HIS A 136 6.20 -1.72 -11.51
CA HIS A 136 4.87 -2.31 -11.47
C HIS A 136 4.88 -3.82 -11.65
N LYS A 137 4.20 -4.52 -10.75
CA LYS A 137 3.73 -5.88 -11.02
C LYS A 137 2.57 -5.78 -12.02
N LEU A 138 2.54 -6.69 -13.00
CA LEU A 138 1.37 -6.87 -13.85
C LEU A 138 0.24 -7.42 -12.98
N LEU A 139 -0.79 -6.59 -12.76
CA LEU A 139 -1.96 -6.94 -11.96
C LEU A 139 -3.21 -6.97 -12.84
N PRO A 140 -4.20 -7.82 -12.54
CA PRO A 140 -5.51 -7.74 -13.18
C PRO A 140 -6.12 -6.35 -12.97
N ILE A 141 -6.62 -5.74 -14.05
CA ILE A 141 -7.31 -4.45 -14.01
C ILE A 141 -8.76 -4.60 -14.48
N LYS A 142 -9.59 -3.59 -14.18
CA LYS A 142 -10.93 -3.49 -14.76
C LYS A 142 -10.81 -3.36 -16.29
N PRO A 143 -11.77 -3.92 -17.06
CA PRO A 143 -11.77 -3.72 -18.50
C PRO A 143 -12.05 -2.25 -18.85
N TYR A 144 -11.38 -1.76 -19.88
CA TYR A 144 -11.62 -0.42 -20.43
C TYR A 144 -13.07 -0.31 -20.91
N SER A 145 -13.65 0.88 -20.77
CA SER A 145 -15.05 1.12 -21.11
C SER A 145 -15.21 2.19 -22.18
N TRP A 146 -16.22 2.02 -23.03
CA TRP A 146 -16.79 3.07 -23.88
C TRP A 146 -18.12 3.48 -23.27
N PHE A 147 -18.14 4.65 -22.62
CA PHE A 147 -19.30 5.14 -21.89
C PHE A 147 -20.14 6.08 -22.76
N TYR A 148 -21.34 5.63 -23.10
CA TYR A 148 -22.27 6.36 -23.94
C TYR A 148 -23.24 7.17 -23.09
N ASP A 149 -23.50 8.42 -23.50
CA ASP A 149 -24.69 9.13 -23.03
C ASP A 149 -25.96 8.41 -23.51
N GLN A 150 -26.05 8.13 -24.80
CA GLN A 150 -27.09 7.39 -25.48
C GLN A 150 -26.50 6.56 -26.63
N THR A 151 -26.78 5.26 -26.66
CA THR A 151 -26.49 4.40 -27.82
C THR A 151 -27.60 4.53 -28.87
N HIS A 152 -27.45 3.85 -30.01
CA HIS A 152 -28.50 3.85 -31.04
C HIS A 152 -29.74 3.03 -30.64
N ASP A 153 -29.57 2.02 -29.78
CA ASP A 153 -30.68 1.17 -29.30
C ASP A 153 -31.39 1.73 -28.07
N ASN A 154 -30.83 2.76 -27.42
CA ASN A 154 -31.49 3.39 -26.29
C ASN A 154 -32.74 4.17 -26.76
N PRO A 155 -33.83 4.17 -25.97
CA PRO A 155 -34.94 5.08 -26.23
C PRO A 155 -34.46 6.52 -26.11
N CYS A 156 -35.17 7.45 -26.75
CA CYS A 156 -34.76 8.85 -26.75
C CYS A 156 -34.67 9.38 -25.31
N GLN A 157 -33.55 10.03 -25.00
CA GLN A 157 -33.29 10.66 -23.72
C GLN A 157 -34.40 11.65 -23.30
N ILE A 158 -34.95 12.38 -24.27
CA ILE A 158 -36.01 13.37 -24.04
C ILE A 158 -37.35 12.68 -23.74
N GLU A 159 -37.66 11.58 -24.43
CA GLU A 159 -38.88 10.79 -24.19
C GLU A 159 -38.84 10.07 -22.84
N ARG A 160 -37.70 9.49 -22.48
CA ARG A 160 -37.56 8.74 -21.22
C ARG A 160 -37.43 9.64 -20.01
N ARG A 161 -36.74 10.78 -20.14
CA ARG A 161 -36.39 11.66 -19.02
C ARG A 161 -36.88 13.08 -19.29
N SER A 162 -36.00 13.95 -19.76
CA SER A 162 -36.33 15.35 -20.06
C SER A 162 -35.32 15.94 -21.04
N VAL A 163 -35.68 17.07 -21.66
CA VAL A 163 -34.73 17.84 -22.47
C VAL A 163 -33.65 18.47 -21.60
N GLU A 164 -33.97 18.77 -20.34
CA GLU A 164 -33.07 19.36 -19.37
C GLU A 164 -31.89 18.46 -19.03
N ASP A 165 -32.07 17.14 -19.01
CA ASP A 165 -31.03 16.19 -18.60
C ASP A 165 -29.92 15.98 -19.65
N VAL A 166 -30.11 16.43 -20.90
CA VAL A 166 -29.18 16.15 -22.01
C VAL A 166 -27.79 16.78 -21.76
N ILE A 167 -27.74 18.00 -21.24
CA ILE A 167 -26.49 18.71 -20.92
C ILE A 167 -25.80 18.08 -19.68
N PRO A 168 -26.43 17.98 -18.49
CA PRO A 168 -25.84 17.35 -17.32
C PRO A 168 -25.31 15.95 -17.59
N ARG A 169 -26.07 15.14 -18.32
CA ARG A 169 -25.66 13.77 -18.65
C ARG A 169 -24.44 13.72 -19.55
N SER A 170 -24.39 14.56 -20.58
CA SER A 170 -23.21 14.68 -21.44
C SER A 170 -21.98 15.06 -20.64
N ALA A 171 -22.14 15.97 -19.69
CA ALA A 171 -21.06 16.43 -18.83
C ALA A 171 -20.59 15.34 -17.86
N CYS A 172 -21.53 14.61 -17.26
CA CYS A 172 -21.24 13.45 -16.42
C CYS A 172 -20.45 12.37 -17.17
N VAL A 173 -20.85 12.05 -18.40
CA VAL A 173 -20.14 11.09 -19.26
C VAL A 173 -18.76 11.61 -19.65
N ALA A 174 -18.65 12.88 -20.04
CA ALA A 174 -17.37 13.50 -20.41
C ALA A 174 -16.36 13.55 -19.25
N MET A 175 -16.83 13.59 -18.00
CA MET A 175 -15.95 13.57 -16.83
C MET A 175 -15.50 12.17 -16.41
N ALA A 176 -16.08 11.10 -16.96
CA ALA A 176 -15.61 9.75 -16.69
C ALA A 176 -14.19 9.52 -17.25
N TYR A 177 -13.35 8.77 -16.54
CA TYR A 177 -12.03 8.39 -17.03
C TYR A 177 -12.08 7.13 -17.89
N CYS A 178 -12.72 7.26 -19.05
CA CYS A 178 -12.82 6.20 -20.03
C CYS A 178 -13.15 6.85 -21.37
N SER A 179 -13.17 6.07 -22.45
CA SER A 179 -13.62 6.62 -23.73
C SER A 179 -15.12 6.94 -23.67
N THR A 180 -15.55 7.96 -24.40
CA THR A 180 -16.95 8.41 -24.41
C THR A 180 -17.58 8.30 -25.79
N GLY A 181 -18.90 8.15 -25.84
CA GLY A 181 -19.66 8.05 -27.09
C GLY A 181 -21.03 8.71 -27.01
N SER A 182 -21.56 9.09 -28.17
CA SER A 182 -22.92 9.64 -28.35
C SER A 182 -23.50 9.14 -29.68
N ASN A 183 -24.81 8.98 -29.74
CA ASN A 183 -25.52 8.71 -30.99
C ASN A 183 -25.98 10.01 -31.66
N ARG A 184 -25.91 10.07 -33.00
CA ARG A 184 -26.38 11.23 -33.75
C ARG A 184 -27.89 11.45 -33.56
N GLY A 185 -28.29 12.69 -33.32
CA GLY A 185 -29.64 13.09 -32.93
C GLY A 185 -29.75 13.44 -31.44
N TYR A 186 -28.86 12.91 -30.59
CA TYR A 186 -28.80 13.28 -29.17
C TYR A 186 -28.41 14.75 -28.99
N ASP A 187 -27.29 15.14 -29.60
CA ASP A 187 -26.75 16.50 -29.51
C ASP A 187 -27.63 17.55 -30.21
N GLU A 188 -28.39 17.14 -31.23
CA GLU A 188 -29.37 17.94 -31.94
C GLU A 188 -30.75 18.05 -31.25
N LEU A 189 -30.93 17.41 -30.08
CA LEU A 189 -32.19 17.35 -29.33
C LEU A 189 -33.36 16.78 -30.13
N VAL A 190 -33.14 15.66 -30.82
CA VAL A 190 -34.22 14.91 -31.50
C VAL A 190 -35.13 14.28 -30.44
N PRO A 191 -36.42 14.66 -30.36
CA PRO A 191 -37.28 14.29 -29.23
C PRO A 191 -38.02 12.96 -29.42
N HIS A 192 -37.51 12.08 -30.28
CA HIS A 192 -38.08 10.75 -30.55
C HIS A 192 -36.99 9.73 -30.82
N HIS A 193 -37.25 8.46 -30.53
CA HIS A 193 -36.36 7.38 -30.92
C HIS A 193 -36.23 7.29 -32.45
N ILE A 194 -34.99 7.13 -32.93
CA ILE A 194 -34.67 7.00 -34.35
C ILE A 194 -34.64 5.51 -34.66
N ASP A 195 -35.78 4.99 -35.10
CA ASP A 195 -35.99 3.56 -35.37
C ASP A 195 -35.11 3.08 -36.54
N VAL A 196 -34.26 2.08 -36.28
CA VAL A 196 -33.28 1.55 -37.24
C VAL A 196 -33.90 0.77 -38.40
N VAL A 197 -35.19 0.44 -38.34
CA VAL A 197 -35.94 -0.31 -39.36
C VAL A 197 -36.86 0.61 -40.18
N HIS A 198 -37.58 1.51 -39.52
CA HIS A 198 -38.67 2.27 -40.11
C HIS A 198 -38.32 3.73 -40.44
N GLU A 199 -37.25 4.28 -39.88
CA GLU A 199 -36.85 5.65 -40.20
C GLU A 199 -36.23 5.72 -41.60
N THR A 200 -36.83 6.54 -42.46
CA THR A 200 -36.39 6.71 -43.86
C THR A 200 -35.84 8.09 -44.15
N ARG A 201 -36.00 9.04 -43.22
CA ARG A 201 -35.52 10.41 -43.39
C ARG A 201 -34.02 10.48 -43.12
N PHE A 202 -33.34 11.36 -43.85
CA PHE A 202 -31.93 11.64 -43.60
C PHE A 202 -31.76 12.60 -42.42
N TYR A 203 -30.62 12.49 -41.73
CA TYR A 203 -30.17 13.56 -40.84
C TYR A 203 -29.91 14.85 -41.62
N SER A 204 -30.14 16.00 -40.96
CA SER A 204 -29.79 17.31 -41.50
C SER A 204 -28.32 17.38 -41.95
N LYS A 205 -28.07 18.05 -43.08
CA LYS A 205 -26.70 18.32 -43.52
C LYS A 205 -26.04 19.36 -42.62
N TRP A 206 -24.71 19.29 -42.51
CA TRP A 206 -23.93 20.32 -41.86
C TRP A 206 -23.89 21.59 -42.74
N GLY A 207 -24.18 22.76 -42.17
CA GLY A 207 -24.10 24.03 -42.87
C GLY A 207 -24.83 25.19 -42.19
N TYR A 208 -24.69 26.38 -42.76
CA TYR A 208 -25.20 27.65 -42.21
C TYR A 208 -26.51 28.13 -42.84
N GLN A 209 -27.08 27.37 -43.77
CA GLN A 209 -28.37 27.74 -44.36
C GLN A 209 -29.51 27.40 -43.39
N SER A 210 -30.68 27.99 -43.62
CA SER A 210 -31.90 27.64 -42.87
C SER A 210 -32.14 26.12 -42.92
N LYS A 211 -32.54 25.52 -41.78
CA LYS A 211 -32.80 24.08 -41.62
C LYS A 211 -31.57 23.15 -41.70
N GLN A 212 -30.36 23.69 -41.63
CA GLN A 212 -29.12 22.90 -41.52
C GLN A 212 -28.56 22.90 -40.09
N THR A 213 -27.79 21.86 -39.77
CA THR A 213 -27.11 21.73 -38.48
C THR A 213 -25.76 22.44 -38.52
N ASN A 214 -25.41 23.20 -37.48
CA ASN A 214 -24.11 23.84 -37.32
C ASN A 214 -23.73 23.89 -35.84
N GLU A 215 -22.62 24.56 -35.49
CA GLU A 215 -22.12 24.63 -34.12
C GLU A 215 -23.08 25.28 -33.12
N LYS A 216 -24.04 26.10 -33.60
CA LYS A 216 -25.05 26.76 -32.76
C LYS A 216 -26.31 25.92 -32.61
N THR A 217 -26.42 24.81 -33.33
CA THR A 217 -27.56 23.90 -33.21
C THR A 217 -27.49 23.20 -31.86
N ALA A 218 -28.54 23.40 -31.05
CA ALA A 218 -28.74 22.68 -29.81
C ALA A 218 -27.45 22.63 -28.94
N ILE A 219 -27.06 21.46 -28.41
CA ILE A 219 -25.96 21.36 -27.45
C ILE A 219 -24.59 21.13 -28.12
N ILE A 220 -24.48 21.22 -29.45
CA ILE A 220 -23.25 20.88 -30.19
C ILE A 220 -22.04 21.70 -29.72
N SER A 221 -22.22 23.01 -29.52
CA SER A 221 -21.17 23.89 -28.96
C SER A 221 -20.71 23.46 -27.56
N ILE A 222 -21.64 23.01 -26.72
CA ILE A 222 -21.35 22.51 -25.38
C ILE A 222 -20.63 21.16 -25.48
N LYS A 223 -21.08 20.26 -26.36
CA LYS A 223 -20.44 18.97 -26.58
C LYS A 223 -18.99 19.12 -27.04
N ARG A 224 -18.71 20.11 -27.90
CA ARG A 224 -17.35 20.47 -28.30
C ARG A 224 -16.49 20.86 -27.09
N ALA A 225 -17.01 21.69 -26.18
CA ALA A 225 -16.29 22.09 -24.98
C ALA A 225 -16.07 20.93 -24.01
N LEU A 226 -17.07 20.07 -23.82
CA LEU A 226 -16.97 18.85 -23.01
C LEU A 226 -15.94 17.87 -23.58
N ASN A 227 -15.92 17.65 -24.90
CA ASN A 227 -14.94 16.80 -25.55
C ASN A 227 -13.53 17.38 -25.44
N LYS A 228 -13.38 18.70 -25.59
CA LYS A 228 -12.10 19.39 -25.37
C LYS A 228 -11.63 19.21 -23.93
N LEU A 229 -12.51 19.44 -22.94
CA LEU A 229 -12.19 19.22 -21.53
C LEU A 229 -11.75 17.77 -21.28
N HIS A 230 -12.50 16.79 -21.80
CA HIS A 230 -12.18 15.38 -21.64
C HIS A 230 -10.77 15.04 -22.17
N ILE A 231 -10.44 15.50 -23.38
CA ILE A 231 -9.12 15.32 -24.01
C ILE A 231 -8.03 16.01 -23.17
N ASP A 232 -8.25 17.27 -22.79
CA ASP A 232 -7.28 18.06 -22.03
C ASP A 232 -6.98 17.38 -20.68
N LEU A 233 -8.01 16.94 -19.95
CA LEU A 233 -7.86 16.22 -18.68
C LEU A 233 -7.09 14.90 -18.84
N ALA A 234 -7.36 14.15 -19.90
CA ALA A 234 -6.66 12.90 -20.20
C ALA A 234 -5.19 13.12 -20.54
N GLN A 235 -4.89 14.08 -21.43
CA GLN A 235 -3.52 14.40 -21.87
C GLN A 235 -2.67 15.01 -20.76
N GLN A 236 -3.28 15.81 -19.87
CA GLN A 236 -2.60 16.46 -18.76
C GLN A 236 -2.48 15.56 -17.52
N GLY A 237 -2.91 14.30 -17.58
CA GLY A 237 -2.69 13.34 -16.50
C GLY A 237 -3.60 13.52 -15.28
N TYR A 238 -4.83 14.01 -15.45
CA TYR A 238 -5.84 14.03 -14.38
C TYR A 238 -6.39 12.62 -14.15
N THR A 239 -5.59 11.69 -13.67
CA THR A 239 -5.93 10.26 -13.64
C THR A 239 -6.84 9.86 -12.48
N GLN A 240 -6.97 10.69 -11.45
CA GLN A 240 -7.80 10.39 -10.28
C GLN A 240 -9.22 10.92 -10.41
N LEU A 241 -10.19 10.21 -9.84
CA LEU A 241 -11.61 10.53 -9.90
C LEU A 241 -12.29 10.42 -8.53
N MET A 242 -13.22 11.32 -8.25
CA MET A 242 -14.18 11.21 -7.15
C MET A 242 -15.55 11.66 -7.65
N VAL A 243 -16.61 10.99 -7.20
CA VAL A 243 -17.99 11.33 -7.53
C VAL A 243 -18.78 11.44 -6.24
N ASP A 244 -19.34 12.62 -6.01
CA ASP A 244 -20.17 12.93 -4.85
C ASP A 244 -21.59 13.33 -5.30
N GLN A 245 -22.56 13.10 -4.42
CA GLN A 245 -23.93 13.55 -4.62
C GLN A 245 -24.20 14.74 -3.70
N LEU A 246 -24.45 15.92 -4.31
CA LEU A 246 -24.69 17.16 -3.55
C LEU A 246 -26.14 17.29 -3.09
N SER A 247 -27.07 16.69 -3.85
CA SER A 247 -28.51 16.71 -3.57
C SER A 247 -29.19 15.54 -4.30
N THR A 248 -30.51 15.37 -4.16
CA THR A 248 -31.24 14.30 -4.88
C THR A 248 -31.19 14.45 -6.40
N SER A 249 -30.86 15.65 -6.90
CA SER A 249 -30.79 15.99 -8.34
C SER A 249 -29.42 16.48 -8.82
N ALA A 250 -28.40 16.57 -7.96
CA ALA A 250 -27.10 17.13 -8.34
C ALA A 250 -25.91 16.24 -8.01
N LEU A 251 -24.97 16.14 -8.97
CA LEU A 251 -23.72 15.41 -8.85
C LEU A 251 -22.52 16.36 -8.91
N LEU A 252 -21.48 16.04 -8.15
CA LEU A 252 -20.16 16.64 -8.24
C LEU A 252 -19.18 15.57 -8.71
N ILE A 253 -18.50 15.83 -9.82
CA ILE A 253 -17.48 14.94 -10.35
C ILE A 253 -16.15 15.67 -10.34
N THR A 254 -15.18 15.13 -9.62
CA THR A 254 -13.84 15.70 -9.48
C THR A 254 -12.83 14.86 -10.23
N ARG A 255 -12.09 15.48 -11.14
CA ARG A 255 -10.92 14.91 -11.81
C ARG A 255 -9.67 15.55 -11.21
N HIS A 256 -8.74 14.75 -10.73
CA HIS A 256 -7.55 15.24 -10.01
C HIS A 256 -6.27 14.74 -10.67
N ASN A 257 -5.29 15.64 -10.80
CA ASN A 257 -3.95 15.30 -11.25
C ASN A 257 -3.07 14.98 -10.03
N PRO A 258 -2.61 13.73 -9.85
CA PRO A 258 -1.84 13.33 -8.67
C PRO A 258 -0.43 13.93 -8.61
N GLU A 259 0.10 14.47 -9.72
CA GLU A 259 1.43 15.07 -9.76
C GLU A 259 1.42 16.57 -9.48
N THR A 260 0.49 17.30 -10.10
CA THR A 260 0.37 18.76 -9.96
C THR A 260 -0.55 19.16 -8.82
N HIS A 261 -1.40 18.23 -8.36
CA HIS A 261 -2.49 18.43 -7.40
C HIS A 261 -3.53 19.47 -7.82
N LYS A 262 -3.61 19.79 -9.11
CA LYS A 262 -4.74 20.51 -9.67
C LYS A 262 -5.95 19.61 -9.78
N SER A 263 -7.13 20.18 -9.60
CA SER A 263 -8.42 19.50 -9.71
C SER A 263 -9.34 20.24 -10.67
N VAL A 264 -10.15 19.51 -11.42
CA VAL A 264 -11.30 20.07 -12.12
C VAL A 264 -12.56 19.48 -11.53
N LEU A 265 -13.45 20.36 -11.05
CA LEU A 265 -14.74 20.00 -10.46
C LEU A 265 -15.83 20.32 -11.47
N LEU A 266 -16.65 19.34 -11.81
CA LEU A 266 -17.85 19.54 -12.60
C LEU A 266 -19.07 19.28 -11.73
N ILE A 267 -19.89 20.32 -11.54
CA ILE A 267 -21.19 20.19 -10.88
C ILE A 267 -22.27 20.08 -11.96
N ALA A 268 -23.08 19.02 -11.88
CA ALA A 268 -24.15 18.74 -12.81
C ALA A 268 -25.49 18.67 -12.08
N HIS A 269 -26.39 19.63 -12.36
CA HIS A 269 -27.77 19.61 -11.89
C HIS A 269 -28.63 18.84 -12.89
N THR A 270 -28.79 17.55 -12.64
CA THR A 270 -29.49 16.60 -13.50
C THR A 270 -31.02 16.79 -13.48
N SER A 271 -31.73 16.18 -14.43
CA SER A 271 -33.18 16.24 -14.52
C SER A 271 -33.77 14.89 -14.95
N PHE A 272 -33.68 13.88 -14.08
CA PHE A 272 -34.22 12.54 -14.40
C PHE A 272 -35.73 12.52 -14.65
N PHE A 273 -36.43 13.50 -14.09
CA PHE A 273 -37.85 13.75 -14.30
C PHE A 273 -38.05 15.18 -14.82
N GLN A 274 -39.18 15.44 -15.48
CA GLN A 274 -39.53 16.80 -15.90
C GLN A 274 -39.64 17.74 -14.67
N PRO A 275 -39.05 18.95 -14.72
CA PRO A 275 -39.05 19.86 -13.57
C PRO A 275 -40.46 20.37 -13.24
N SER A 276 -40.90 20.22 -11.99
CA SER A 276 -42.21 20.67 -11.52
C SER A 276 -42.19 22.11 -10.98
N GLY A 277 -41.78 23.11 -11.78
CA GLY A 277 -41.86 24.56 -11.47
C GLY A 277 -41.06 25.11 -10.26
N LYS A 278 -40.87 24.32 -9.19
CA LYS A 278 -39.94 24.51 -8.07
C LYS A 278 -38.94 23.37 -8.11
N TRP A 279 -37.66 23.70 -8.10
CA TRP A 279 -36.56 22.73 -8.06
C TRP A 279 -35.85 22.73 -6.71
N GLU A 280 -35.12 21.64 -6.47
CA GLU A 280 -34.37 21.41 -5.24
C GLU A 280 -33.28 22.48 -5.05
N TYR A 281 -33.10 22.92 -3.79
CA TYR A 281 -31.97 23.77 -3.42
C TYR A 281 -30.75 22.89 -3.18
N ILE A 282 -29.65 23.22 -3.84
CA ILE A 282 -28.37 22.53 -3.65
C ILE A 282 -27.62 23.20 -2.51
N ASN A 283 -27.22 22.41 -1.52
CA ASN A 283 -26.44 22.89 -0.38
C ASN A 283 -25.12 23.51 -0.84
N SER A 284 -24.66 24.52 -0.08
CA SER A 284 -23.37 25.16 -0.35
C SER A 284 -22.22 24.15 -0.29
N LEU A 285 -21.27 24.26 -1.21
CA LEU A 285 -20.10 23.36 -1.31
C LEU A 285 -18.87 24.02 -0.70
N SER A 286 -18.20 23.32 0.22
CA SER A 286 -16.90 23.75 0.75
C SER A 286 -15.75 23.11 -0.02
N ILE A 287 -14.84 23.92 -0.54
CA ILE A 287 -13.65 23.49 -1.27
C ILE A 287 -12.37 23.95 -0.56
N GLU A 288 -11.32 23.15 -0.67
CA GLU A 288 -9.97 23.49 -0.21
C GLU A 288 -9.11 23.82 -1.43
N GLY A 289 -8.66 25.07 -1.56
CA GLY A 289 -7.86 25.51 -2.70
C GLY A 289 -8.26 26.85 -3.29
N VAL A 290 -7.58 27.22 -4.38
CA VAL A 290 -7.84 28.42 -5.17
C VAL A 290 -8.69 28.07 -6.40
N ILE A 291 -9.83 28.73 -6.62
CA ILE A 291 -10.54 28.64 -7.91
C ILE A 291 -9.78 29.53 -8.89
N ASP A 292 -9.11 28.92 -9.85
CA ASP A 292 -8.34 29.62 -10.87
C ASP A 292 -9.29 30.24 -11.89
N ASP A 293 -10.13 29.41 -12.51
CA ASP A 293 -11.05 29.79 -13.56
C ASP A 293 -12.33 28.95 -13.53
N ILE A 294 -13.42 29.51 -14.05
CA ILE A 294 -14.61 28.75 -14.45
C ILE A 294 -14.43 28.41 -15.92
N LEU A 295 -14.12 27.14 -16.19
CA LEU A 295 -13.87 26.65 -17.55
C LEU A 295 -15.10 26.88 -18.44
N PHE A 296 -16.28 26.56 -17.92
CA PHE A 296 -17.56 26.90 -18.53
C PHE A 296 -18.72 26.77 -17.56
N GLU A 297 -19.81 27.49 -17.86
CA GLU A 297 -21.14 27.23 -17.32
C GLU A 297 -22.14 27.12 -18.48
N ALA A 298 -23.08 26.19 -18.36
CA ALA A 298 -24.10 25.98 -19.37
C ALA A 298 -25.44 25.67 -18.71
N SER A 299 -26.52 26.10 -19.33
CA SER A 299 -27.86 25.68 -18.94
C SER A 299 -28.78 25.61 -20.13
N ILE A 300 -29.73 24.69 -20.07
CA ILE A 300 -30.81 24.58 -21.03
C ILE A 300 -32.09 25.15 -20.41
N ASN A 301 -32.86 25.88 -21.20
CA ASN A 301 -34.18 26.38 -20.84
C ASN A 301 -35.18 25.96 -21.90
N HIS A 302 -36.30 25.39 -21.46
CA HIS A 302 -37.47 25.30 -22.30
C HIS A 302 -38.56 26.24 -21.76
N PRO A 303 -38.92 27.33 -22.48
CA PRO A 303 -39.80 28.38 -21.97
C PRO A 303 -41.30 28.01 -21.83
N GLN A 304 -41.70 26.75 -21.98
CA GLN A 304 -43.11 26.33 -21.93
C GLN A 304 -43.38 25.39 -20.76
N GLU A 305 -44.40 25.72 -19.95
CA GLU A 305 -44.94 24.92 -18.83
C GLU A 305 -45.64 23.62 -19.25
N LYS A 306 -45.73 23.33 -20.56
CA LYS A 306 -46.28 22.10 -21.13
C LYS A 306 -45.17 21.39 -21.92
N GLU A 307 -45.08 20.08 -21.74
CA GLU A 307 -43.99 19.21 -22.20
C GLU A 307 -43.36 19.64 -23.55
N PRO A 308 -42.02 19.80 -23.64
CA PRO A 308 -41.33 20.26 -24.85
C PRO A 308 -41.64 19.43 -26.10
N VAL A 309 -42.01 18.16 -25.92
CA VAL A 309 -42.35 17.21 -26.98
C VAL A 309 -43.73 17.51 -27.59
N ARG A 310 -44.70 18.06 -26.84
CA ARG A 310 -46.09 18.23 -27.32
C ARG A 310 -46.23 19.20 -28.48
N ASN A 311 -45.36 20.22 -28.54
CA ASN A 311 -45.39 21.23 -29.60
C ASN A 311 -44.35 20.99 -30.70
N PHE A 312 -43.63 19.87 -30.64
CA PHE A 312 -42.66 19.50 -31.66
C PHE A 312 -43.38 19.11 -32.97
N GLN A 313 -43.00 19.76 -34.07
CA GLN A 313 -43.46 19.39 -35.41
C GLN A 313 -42.38 18.58 -36.12
N ARG A 314 -42.64 17.28 -36.31
CA ARG A 314 -41.76 16.36 -37.01
C ARG A 314 -41.70 16.73 -38.51
N SER A 315 -40.51 17.02 -39.01
CA SER A 315 -40.28 17.29 -40.44
C SER A 315 -40.51 16.02 -41.27
N LYS A 316 -41.13 16.18 -42.44
CA LYS A 316 -41.33 15.09 -43.41
C LYS A 316 -40.07 14.81 -44.24
N GLU A 317 -39.15 15.75 -44.32
CA GLU A 317 -38.00 15.71 -45.23
C GLU A 317 -36.71 15.23 -44.56
N TYR A 318 -36.54 15.53 -43.28
CA TYR A 318 -35.31 15.25 -42.53
C TYR A 318 -35.60 15.03 -41.03
N ILE A 319 -34.63 14.48 -40.31
CA ILE A 319 -34.70 14.31 -38.86
C ILE A 319 -34.35 15.65 -38.19
N ASN A 320 -35.35 16.32 -37.60
CA ASN A 320 -35.20 17.59 -36.90
C ASN A 320 -35.30 17.44 -35.38
N GLY A 321 -34.67 18.36 -34.64
CA GLY A 321 -34.74 18.44 -33.18
C GLY A 321 -35.55 19.62 -32.67
N LEU A 322 -35.50 19.86 -31.35
CA LEU A 322 -36.25 20.91 -30.67
C LEU A 322 -35.64 22.32 -30.88
N GLU A 323 -36.06 23.01 -31.93
CA GLU A 323 -35.56 24.35 -32.30
C GLU A 323 -35.93 25.48 -31.31
N GLN A 324 -36.99 25.31 -30.51
CA GLN A 324 -37.46 26.34 -29.55
C GLN A 324 -36.69 26.34 -28.22
N THR A 325 -35.79 25.38 -28.03
CA THR A 325 -35.02 25.22 -26.80
C THR A 325 -33.94 26.29 -26.71
N LYS A 326 -33.94 27.07 -25.63
CA LYS A 326 -32.94 28.12 -25.42
C LYS A 326 -31.75 27.53 -24.66
N ILE A 327 -30.56 27.71 -25.20
CA ILE A 327 -29.32 27.24 -24.59
C ILE A 327 -28.49 28.45 -24.19
N TYR A 328 -28.06 28.43 -22.93
CA TYR A 328 -27.10 29.37 -22.38
C TYR A 328 -25.76 28.64 -22.24
N PHE A 329 -24.70 29.25 -22.77
CA PHE A 329 -23.36 28.70 -22.68
C PHE A 329 -22.33 29.83 -22.65
N ARG A 330 -21.40 29.76 -21.71
CA ARG A 330 -20.26 30.68 -21.60
C ARG A 330 -19.02 29.90 -21.16
N GLU A 331 -17.86 30.33 -21.65
CA GLU A 331 -16.55 29.71 -21.42
C GLU A 331 -15.59 30.74 -20.83
N ASN A 332 -14.58 30.26 -20.09
CA ASN A 332 -13.46 31.05 -19.54
C ASN A 332 -13.94 32.28 -18.75
N LEU A 333 -14.66 32.04 -17.66
CA LEU A 333 -15.22 33.08 -16.81
C LEU A 333 -14.44 33.23 -15.52
N PHE A 334 -14.35 34.47 -15.04
CA PHE A 334 -14.01 34.72 -13.64
C PHE A 334 -15.22 34.46 -12.73
N ILE A 335 -14.96 34.20 -11.45
CA ILE A 335 -15.99 33.84 -10.48
C ILE A 335 -17.08 34.91 -10.33
N GLU A 336 -16.71 36.19 -10.44
CA GLU A 336 -17.62 37.34 -10.36
C GLU A 336 -18.57 37.42 -11.56
N GLN A 337 -18.22 36.76 -12.67
CA GLN A 337 -19.00 36.74 -13.90
C GLN A 337 -19.97 35.57 -13.97
N SER A 338 -19.88 34.61 -13.04
CA SER A 338 -20.75 33.44 -13.01
C SER A 338 -22.18 33.84 -12.70
N ARG A 339 -23.13 33.24 -13.44
CA ARG A 339 -24.53 33.30 -13.06
C ARG A 339 -24.89 32.19 -12.10
N CYS A 340 -24.25 31.03 -12.22
CA CYS A 340 -24.63 29.82 -11.51
C CYS A 340 -24.16 29.76 -10.05
N ILE A 341 -23.04 30.39 -9.72
CA ILE A 341 -22.47 30.33 -8.37
C ILE A 341 -22.01 31.68 -7.84
N ARG A 342 -21.90 31.78 -6.52
CA ARG A 342 -21.28 32.90 -5.79
C ARG A 342 -20.38 32.36 -4.70
N LEU A 343 -19.34 33.10 -4.35
CA LEU A 343 -18.49 32.78 -3.22
C LEU A 343 -18.92 33.56 -1.98
N LYS A 344 -19.06 32.86 -0.86
CA LYS A 344 -19.21 33.45 0.48
C LYS A 344 -17.89 33.97 1.05
N SER A 345 -16.80 33.29 0.70
CA SER A 345 -15.44 33.56 1.13
C SER A 345 -14.64 34.23 0.00
N PRO A 346 -13.64 35.09 0.30
CA PRO A 346 -12.81 35.71 -0.73
C PRO A 346 -12.10 34.68 -1.62
N ASN A 347 -12.05 34.93 -2.93
CA ASN A 347 -11.22 34.17 -3.88
C ASN A 347 -9.75 34.63 -3.83
N SER A 348 -9.13 34.65 -2.63
CA SER A 348 -7.76 35.14 -2.45
C SER A 348 -6.78 34.00 -2.14
N PRO A 349 -5.57 33.98 -2.75
CA PRO A 349 -4.49 33.07 -2.36
C PRO A 349 -4.07 33.19 -0.89
N ASP A 350 -4.32 34.34 -0.26
CA ASP A 350 -3.99 34.61 1.14
C ASP A 350 -5.08 34.13 2.11
N TYR A 351 -6.22 33.65 1.60
CA TYR A 351 -7.32 33.17 2.45
C TYR A 351 -6.96 31.84 3.11
N ILE A 352 -7.05 31.83 4.45
CA ILE A 352 -6.76 30.66 5.28
C ILE A 352 -8.12 30.04 5.68
N GLY A 353 -8.52 28.97 5.01
CA GLY A 353 -9.77 28.25 5.31
C GLY A 353 -10.38 27.57 4.09
N PHE A 354 -11.50 26.89 4.31
CA PHE A 354 -12.33 26.37 3.23
C PHE A 354 -13.10 27.48 2.56
N ARG A 355 -13.22 27.41 1.25
CA ARG A 355 -14.04 28.35 0.50
C ARG A 355 -15.41 27.78 0.25
N THR A 356 -16.43 28.58 0.45
CA THR A 356 -17.82 28.14 0.32
C THR A 356 -18.44 28.71 -0.96
N ILE A 357 -18.83 27.79 -1.84
CA ILE A 357 -19.58 28.05 -3.07
C ILE A 357 -21.08 27.95 -2.74
N GLU A 358 -21.82 28.99 -3.08
CA GLU A 358 -23.28 29.02 -3.05
C GLU A 358 -23.85 28.96 -4.46
N PHE A 359 -24.85 28.11 -4.65
CA PHE A 359 -25.57 28.01 -5.91
C PHE A 359 -26.66 29.08 -5.99
N THR A 360 -26.75 29.76 -7.12
CA THR A 360 -27.78 30.77 -7.37
C THR A 360 -29.06 30.13 -7.93
N ASN A 361 -30.12 30.94 -8.07
CA ASN A 361 -31.36 30.51 -8.72
C ASN A 361 -31.19 30.21 -10.22
N ASP A 362 -30.12 30.67 -10.86
CA ASP A 362 -29.84 30.39 -12.28
C ASP A 362 -29.30 28.98 -12.49
N PHE A 363 -28.78 28.32 -11.43
CA PHE A 363 -28.32 26.94 -11.48
C PHE A 363 -29.47 25.94 -11.30
N ARG A 364 -30.42 25.99 -12.23
CA ARG A 364 -31.62 25.13 -12.27
C ARG A 364 -31.33 23.73 -12.86
N PRO A 365 -32.27 22.76 -12.78
CA PRO A 365 -32.13 21.47 -13.48
C PRO A 365 -31.80 21.67 -14.96
N GLY A 366 -30.85 20.90 -15.47
CA GLY A 366 -30.28 21.08 -16.80
C GLY A 366 -29.09 22.04 -16.88
N SER A 367 -28.49 22.39 -15.74
CA SER A 367 -27.32 23.25 -15.67
C SER A 367 -26.05 22.48 -15.30
N ILE A 368 -24.92 22.96 -15.80
CA ILE A 368 -23.58 22.50 -15.42
C ILE A 368 -22.64 23.67 -15.20
N ILE A 369 -21.64 23.46 -14.35
CA ILE A 369 -20.51 24.37 -14.19
C ILE A 369 -19.23 23.56 -13.94
N ALA A 370 -18.15 23.94 -14.61
CA ALA A 370 -16.83 23.33 -14.47
C ALA A 370 -15.83 24.35 -13.92
N LEU A 371 -15.12 23.98 -12.85
CA LEU A 371 -14.20 24.83 -12.10
C LEU A 371 -12.81 24.20 -12.10
N GLU A 372 -11.77 24.98 -12.38
CA GLU A 372 -10.39 24.58 -12.11
C GLU A 372 -9.95 25.06 -10.73
N ILE A 373 -9.36 24.15 -9.95
CA ILE A 373 -8.90 24.38 -8.58
C ILE A 373 -7.43 24.03 -8.44
N SER A 374 -6.64 24.99 -7.94
CA SER A 374 -5.25 24.82 -7.54
C SER A 374 -5.09 24.73 -6.02
N LEU A 375 -3.96 24.21 -5.56
CA LEU A 375 -3.59 24.23 -4.13
C LEU A 375 -3.39 25.67 -3.63
N LEU A 376 -3.68 25.88 -2.35
CA LEU A 376 -3.26 27.09 -1.64
C LEU A 376 -1.73 27.24 -1.68
N PRO A 377 -1.19 28.47 -1.77
CA PRO A 377 0.26 28.70 -1.85
C PRO A 377 1.06 28.04 -0.71
N GLN A 378 0.56 28.06 0.52
CA GLN A 378 1.26 27.46 1.67
C GLN A 378 1.36 25.93 1.51
N ILE A 379 0.27 25.27 1.09
CA ILE A 379 0.24 23.83 0.82
C ILE A 379 1.18 23.49 -0.34
N ARG A 380 1.18 24.31 -1.39
CA ARG A 380 2.06 24.14 -2.54
C ARG A 380 3.54 24.17 -2.15
N GLN A 381 3.94 25.09 -1.25
CA GLN A 381 5.30 25.13 -0.74
C GLN A 381 5.66 23.88 0.06
N SER A 382 4.76 23.37 0.90
CA SER A 382 4.97 22.10 1.60
C SER A 382 5.13 20.92 0.63
N VAL A 383 4.33 20.85 -0.44
CA VAL A 383 4.47 19.82 -1.48
C VAL A 383 5.83 19.92 -2.18
N ILE A 384 6.28 21.13 -2.55
CA ILE A 384 7.58 21.34 -3.19
C ILE A 384 8.71 20.88 -2.28
N TYR A 385 8.66 21.25 -1.00
CA TYR A 385 9.64 20.82 -0.01
C TYR A 385 9.67 19.29 0.14
N LEU A 386 8.50 18.65 0.21
CA LEU A 386 8.42 17.18 0.29
C LEU A 386 8.99 16.51 -0.95
N LYS A 387 8.72 17.03 -2.15
CA LYS A 387 9.34 16.51 -3.39
C LYS A 387 10.86 16.64 -3.35
N GLN A 388 11.40 17.77 -2.88
CA GLN A 388 12.84 17.94 -2.68
C GLN A 388 13.43 16.95 -1.67
N LEU A 389 12.68 16.60 -0.61
CA LEU A 389 13.08 15.53 0.31
C LEU A 389 13.10 14.16 -0.38
N LEU A 390 12.14 13.86 -1.24
CA LEU A 390 12.11 12.61 -1.99
C LEU A 390 13.26 12.52 -3.01
N ASP A 391 13.65 13.64 -3.62
CA ASP A 391 14.82 13.71 -4.51
C ASP A 391 16.13 13.34 -3.78
N GLN A 392 16.19 13.54 -2.46
CA GLN A 392 17.34 13.13 -1.65
C GLN A 392 17.60 11.62 -1.70
N TYR A 393 16.58 10.81 -2.01
CA TYR A 393 16.71 9.36 -2.06
C TYR A 393 17.55 8.89 -3.24
N SER A 394 17.55 9.65 -4.33
CA SER A 394 18.37 9.38 -5.51
C SER A 394 19.77 9.99 -5.42
N ASN A 395 20.03 10.84 -4.41
CA ASN A 395 21.29 11.57 -4.28
C ASN A 395 22.14 11.05 -3.08
N PRO A 396 23.25 10.34 -3.31
CA PRO A 396 24.13 9.82 -2.25
C PRO A 396 24.81 10.88 -1.38
N ARG A 397 24.79 12.15 -1.81
CA ARG A 397 25.33 13.31 -1.08
C ARG A 397 24.26 14.09 -0.32
N SER A 398 23.03 13.59 -0.26
CA SER A 398 21.94 14.25 0.45
C SER A 398 22.13 14.26 1.96
N GLN A 399 21.43 15.18 2.63
CA GLN A 399 21.41 15.25 4.08
C GLN A 399 20.90 13.93 4.70
N PHE A 400 19.85 13.34 4.14
CA PHE A 400 19.34 12.04 4.59
C PHE A 400 20.42 10.94 4.50
N ASN A 401 21.12 10.83 3.37
CA ASN A 401 22.22 9.88 3.21
C ASN A 401 23.37 10.13 4.20
N HIS A 402 23.64 11.39 4.54
CA HIS A 402 24.65 11.72 5.56
C HIS A 402 24.23 11.26 6.96
N ILE A 403 22.95 11.43 7.32
CA ILE A 403 22.40 10.98 8.60
C ILE A 403 22.45 9.46 8.71
N ILE A 404 21.95 8.72 7.70
CA ILE A 404 21.90 7.27 7.78
C ILE A 404 23.30 6.64 7.83
N LYS A 405 24.30 7.24 7.16
CA LYS A 405 25.70 6.76 7.19
C LYS A 405 26.34 6.75 8.58
N GLN A 406 25.80 7.51 9.53
CA GLN A 406 26.26 7.53 10.91
C GLN A 406 25.63 6.41 11.76
N LEU A 407 24.57 5.78 11.28
CA LEU A 407 23.85 4.72 11.99
C LEU A 407 24.60 3.40 11.87
N THR A 408 24.80 2.74 13.01
CA THR A 408 25.30 1.37 13.09
C THR A 408 24.17 0.35 12.88
N LEU A 409 24.52 -0.92 12.71
CA LEU A 409 23.52 -2.00 12.66
C LEU A 409 22.70 -2.13 13.97
N VAL A 410 23.21 -1.62 15.11
CA VAL A 410 22.47 -1.60 16.38
C VAL A 410 21.48 -0.43 16.41
N ASP A 411 21.88 0.74 15.89
CA ASP A 411 20.96 1.88 15.76
C ASP A 411 19.81 1.55 14.78
N LEU A 412 20.12 0.83 13.70
CA LEU A 412 19.13 0.37 12.73
C LEU A 412 18.12 -0.62 13.31
N GLU A 413 18.48 -1.43 14.32
CA GLU A 413 17.52 -2.25 15.04
C GLU A 413 16.41 -1.40 15.67
N ARG A 414 16.80 -0.32 16.37
CA ARG A 414 15.86 0.62 16.99
C ARG A 414 15.02 1.35 15.95
N VAL A 415 15.63 1.80 14.86
CA VAL A 415 14.93 2.56 13.81
C VAL A 415 13.91 1.68 13.09
N ILE A 416 14.27 0.45 12.75
CA ILE A 416 13.50 -0.41 11.86
C ILE A 416 12.57 -1.36 12.63
N TYR A 417 13.01 -1.96 13.72
CA TYR A 417 12.29 -3.05 14.39
C TYR A 417 11.84 -2.66 15.79
N ARG A 418 12.51 -3.11 16.85
CA ARG A 418 12.16 -2.90 18.25
C ARG A 418 10.77 -3.41 18.65
N THR A 419 10.72 -4.45 19.48
CA THR A 419 9.45 -4.95 20.01
C THR A 419 8.93 -4.08 21.16
N SER A 420 7.63 -4.21 21.48
CA SER A 420 6.97 -3.56 22.63
C SER A 420 7.77 -3.69 23.93
N ILE A 421 8.18 -4.93 24.25
CA ILE A 421 8.88 -5.26 25.48
C ILE A 421 10.30 -4.66 25.50
N GLU A 422 10.96 -4.56 24.35
CA GLU A 422 12.29 -3.95 24.23
C GLU A 422 12.22 -2.42 24.34
N GLU A 423 11.25 -1.77 23.70
CA GLU A 423 11.04 -0.32 23.78
C GLU A 423 10.72 0.12 25.21
N GLN A 424 9.81 -0.60 25.88
CA GLN A 424 9.43 -0.32 27.27
C GLN A 424 10.61 -0.46 28.24
N SER A 425 11.57 -1.36 27.93
CA SER A 425 12.75 -1.57 28.78
C SER A 425 13.66 -0.33 28.89
N ASP A 426 13.55 0.60 27.94
CA ASP A 426 14.32 1.86 27.98
C ASP A 426 13.75 2.84 29.02
N GLY A 427 12.51 2.65 29.48
CA GLY A 427 11.87 3.48 30.51
C GLY A 427 11.55 4.90 30.04
N LYS A 428 11.44 5.13 28.72
CA LYS A 428 11.23 6.46 28.11
C LYS A 428 9.78 6.72 27.66
N GLY A 429 8.83 5.86 28.05
CA GLY A 429 7.39 6.07 27.85
C GLY A 429 6.84 5.69 26.47
N PHE A 430 7.63 5.02 25.63
CA PHE A 430 7.18 4.53 24.33
C PHE A 430 6.80 3.04 24.39
N ASP A 431 5.78 2.69 23.60
CA ASP A 431 5.36 1.33 23.31
C ASP A 431 5.06 1.24 21.80
N VAL A 432 4.77 0.04 21.29
CA VAL A 432 4.22 -0.15 19.97
C VAL A 432 2.96 0.71 19.76
N TYR A 433 2.89 1.41 18.63
CA TYR A 433 1.72 2.22 18.28
C TYR A 433 0.47 1.35 18.09
N LEU A 434 -0.64 1.77 18.72
CA LEU A 434 -1.95 1.14 18.59
C LEU A 434 -2.80 1.93 17.60
N ILE A 435 -3.19 1.27 16.52
CA ILE A 435 -4.08 1.84 15.50
C ILE A 435 -5.52 1.55 15.92
N PRO A 436 -6.38 2.58 16.08
CA PRO A 436 -7.80 2.40 16.32
C PRO A 436 -8.42 1.45 15.28
N ASP A 437 -9.29 0.54 15.73
CA ASP A 437 -9.99 -0.44 14.88
C ASP A 437 -9.09 -1.42 14.08
N TYR A 438 -7.81 -1.51 14.43
CA TYR A 438 -6.88 -2.50 13.86
C TYR A 438 -6.08 -3.24 14.94
N GLY A 439 -5.49 -2.52 15.89
CA GLY A 439 -4.69 -3.08 16.99
C GLY A 439 -3.23 -2.61 16.99
N LYS A 440 -2.41 -3.30 17.78
CA LYS A 440 -0.98 -3.00 17.93
C LYS A 440 -0.20 -3.40 16.68
N LEU A 441 0.75 -2.56 16.26
CA LEU A 441 1.76 -2.97 15.27
C LEU A 441 2.67 -4.08 15.81
N VAL A 442 3.45 -4.74 14.96
CA VAL A 442 4.38 -5.79 15.42
C VAL A 442 5.65 -5.17 16.03
N TYR A 443 6.07 -4.03 15.48
CA TYR A 443 7.31 -3.33 15.79
C TYR A 443 7.01 -1.85 16.06
N CYS A 444 7.81 -1.22 16.92
CA CYS A 444 7.78 0.22 17.17
C CYS A 444 8.41 1.01 16.01
N GLY A 445 9.49 0.46 15.45
CA GLY A 445 10.21 0.98 14.30
C GLY A 445 9.46 0.82 12.97
N ILE A 446 10.03 1.41 11.93
CA ILE A 446 9.36 1.60 10.63
C ILE A 446 8.91 0.32 9.92
N GLN A 447 9.49 -0.85 10.26
CA GLN A 447 9.01 -2.15 9.78
C GLN A 447 7.55 -2.40 10.17
N GLY A 448 7.12 -1.94 11.35
CA GLY A 448 5.75 -2.08 11.81
C GLY A 448 4.76 -1.43 10.84
N GLN A 449 5.06 -0.21 10.40
CA GLN A 449 4.26 0.54 9.45
C GLN A 449 4.34 -0.07 8.04
N ILE A 450 5.54 -0.40 7.57
CA ILE A 450 5.75 -1.00 6.23
C ILE A 450 5.00 -2.32 6.06
N SER A 451 5.01 -3.17 7.10
CA SER A 451 4.32 -4.48 7.07
C SER A 451 2.80 -4.36 6.83
N VAL A 452 2.22 -3.22 7.20
CA VAL A 452 0.80 -2.89 6.98
C VAL A 452 0.63 -2.13 5.67
N LEU A 453 1.44 -1.09 5.45
CA LEU A 453 1.39 -0.22 4.26
C LEU A 453 1.60 -0.98 2.95
N ASP A 454 2.47 -1.99 2.91
CA ASP A 454 2.74 -2.76 1.68
C ASP A 454 1.47 -3.40 1.11
N LYS A 455 0.61 -3.94 1.99
CA LYS A 455 -0.67 -4.53 1.59
C LYS A 455 -1.68 -3.46 1.19
N ILE A 456 -1.76 -2.38 1.99
CA ILE A 456 -2.68 -1.27 1.72
C ILE A 456 -2.37 -0.64 0.37
N ARG A 457 -1.09 -0.38 0.07
CA ARG A 457 -0.65 0.21 -1.19
C ARG A 457 -0.89 -0.72 -2.38
N LEU A 458 -0.60 -2.01 -2.24
CA LEU A 458 -0.80 -2.99 -3.31
C LEU A 458 -2.26 -3.07 -3.78
N PHE A 459 -3.20 -2.99 -2.83
CA PHE A 459 -4.64 -3.07 -3.12
C PHE A 459 -5.36 -1.71 -3.04
N ASN A 460 -4.61 -0.62 -2.91
CA ASN A 460 -5.09 0.75 -2.78
C ASN A 460 -6.25 0.91 -1.74
N GLN A 461 -6.08 0.35 -0.55
CA GLN A 461 -7.11 0.29 0.49
C GLN A 461 -7.24 1.61 1.26
N ILE A 462 -7.75 2.66 0.61
CA ILE A 462 -7.89 4.01 1.18
C ILE A 462 -8.86 4.12 2.38
N LYS A 463 -9.63 3.05 2.66
CA LYS A 463 -10.56 2.92 3.80
C LYS A 463 -9.99 2.07 4.95
N HIS A 464 -8.74 1.62 4.87
CA HIS A 464 -8.13 0.82 5.94
C HIS A 464 -7.99 1.66 7.23
N PRO A 465 -8.17 1.09 8.44
CA PRO A 465 -8.08 1.84 9.70
C PRO A 465 -6.78 2.63 9.88
N PHE A 466 -5.65 2.06 9.44
CA PHE A 466 -4.35 2.76 9.36
C PHE A 466 -4.44 4.10 8.60
N ILE A 467 -5.13 4.12 7.46
CA ILE A 467 -5.29 5.32 6.62
C ILE A 467 -6.29 6.29 7.23
N ILE A 468 -7.36 5.78 7.84
CA ILE A 468 -8.31 6.59 8.59
C ILE A 468 -7.61 7.31 9.76
N ASN A 469 -6.76 6.61 10.51
CA ASN A 469 -5.96 7.19 11.60
C ASN A 469 -5.07 8.35 11.11
N LEU A 470 -4.36 8.17 9.98
CA LEU A 470 -3.56 9.24 9.36
C LEU A 470 -4.40 10.43 8.88
N LYS A 471 -5.62 10.18 8.40
CA LYS A 471 -6.56 11.24 8.00
C LYS A 471 -7.13 11.99 9.20
N GLN A 472 -7.30 11.33 10.34
CA GLN A 472 -7.91 11.91 11.54
C GLN A 472 -6.93 12.75 12.37
N GLY A 473 -5.64 12.45 12.32
CA GLY A 473 -4.64 13.22 13.07
C GLY A 473 -3.20 12.83 12.77
N ASN A 474 -2.28 13.54 13.42
CA ASN A 474 -0.85 13.44 13.16
C ASN A 474 -0.12 12.50 14.14
N TRP A 475 -0.87 11.81 15.02
CA TRP A 475 -0.31 11.08 16.17
C TRP A 475 0.74 10.04 15.80
N LEU A 476 0.55 9.29 14.71
CA LEU A 476 1.52 8.30 14.25
C LEU A 476 2.83 8.97 13.77
N MET A 477 2.73 10.12 13.11
CA MET A 477 3.89 10.88 12.67
C MET A 477 4.68 11.44 13.86
N ASP A 478 3.97 12.01 14.84
CA ASP A 478 4.57 12.50 16.08
C ASP A 478 5.25 11.37 16.85
N TYR A 479 4.59 10.20 16.94
CA TYR A 479 5.14 9.00 17.55
C TYR A 479 6.48 8.58 16.91
N ILE A 480 6.53 8.46 15.57
CA ILE A 480 7.74 8.04 14.85
C ILE A 480 8.90 9.01 15.08
N SER A 481 8.64 10.32 14.97
CA SER A 481 9.67 11.35 15.21
C SER A 481 10.16 11.33 16.66
N ASN A 482 9.24 11.36 17.62
CA ASN A 482 9.57 11.57 19.03
C ASN A 482 10.29 10.37 19.65
N ARG A 483 9.95 9.13 19.25
CA ARG A 483 10.66 7.94 19.73
C ARG A 483 12.13 7.90 19.31
N LEU A 484 12.48 8.52 18.18
CA LEU A 484 13.86 8.58 17.69
C LEU A 484 14.63 9.77 18.27
N LYS A 485 13.95 10.91 18.53
CA LYS A 485 14.56 12.13 19.09
C LYS A 485 15.11 11.96 20.50
N ILE A 486 14.54 11.06 21.28
CA ILE A 486 14.94 10.82 22.68
C ILE A 486 16.30 10.12 22.83
N HIS A 487 16.82 9.49 21.77
CA HIS A 487 18.12 8.81 21.78
C HIS A 487 19.13 9.61 20.97
N SER A 488 20.33 9.83 21.54
CA SER A 488 21.42 10.59 20.92
C SER A 488 21.76 10.13 19.50
N ASN A 489 21.94 8.82 19.30
CA ASN A 489 22.36 8.25 18.01
C ASN A 489 21.29 8.37 16.91
N THR A 490 20.01 8.33 17.27
CA THR A 490 18.90 8.42 16.29
C THR A 490 18.27 9.81 16.23
N LYS A 491 18.75 10.76 17.02
CA LYS A 491 18.14 12.09 17.16
C LYS A 491 18.06 12.84 15.85
N GLN A 492 19.15 12.86 15.08
CA GLN A 492 19.19 13.55 13.78
C GLN A 492 18.17 12.96 12.79
N LEU A 493 17.98 11.64 12.80
CA LEU A 493 16.97 10.98 11.97
C LEU A 493 15.54 11.32 12.45
N GLY A 494 15.32 11.35 13.76
CA GLY A 494 14.04 11.78 14.34
C GLY A 494 13.70 13.23 14.01
N GLU A 495 14.69 14.14 14.02
CA GLU A 495 14.56 15.53 13.58
C GLU A 495 14.23 15.63 12.08
N TRP A 496 14.90 14.83 11.25
CA TRP A 496 14.61 14.75 9.82
C TRP A 496 13.17 14.30 9.55
N TYR A 497 12.70 13.23 10.21
CA TYR A 497 11.29 12.80 10.12
C TYR A 497 10.33 13.86 10.64
N GLY A 498 10.64 14.50 11.76
CA GLY A 498 9.81 15.57 12.33
C GLY A 498 9.60 16.74 11.35
N ASN A 499 10.67 17.17 10.67
CA ASN A 499 10.59 18.22 9.65
C ASN A 499 9.72 17.79 8.46
N ALA A 500 9.92 16.57 7.95
CA ALA A 500 9.09 16.03 6.88
C ALA A 500 7.60 15.96 7.28
N PHE A 501 7.32 15.45 8.48
CA PHE A 501 5.96 15.29 8.98
C PHE A 501 5.25 16.61 9.30
N GLN A 502 5.99 17.66 9.67
CA GLN A 502 5.43 18.99 9.84
C GLN A 502 4.83 19.51 8.52
N HIS A 503 5.56 19.33 7.42
CA HIS A 503 5.05 19.69 6.08
C HIS A 503 3.90 18.78 5.65
N ILE A 504 3.96 17.48 5.91
CA ILE A 504 2.84 16.55 5.63
C ILE A 504 1.58 16.97 6.41
N SER A 505 1.72 17.37 7.67
CA SER A 505 0.61 17.76 8.54
C SER A 505 -0.12 19.02 8.07
N SER A 506 0.53 19.85 7.25
CA SER A 506 -0.04 21.05 6.63
C SER A 506 -0.83 20.77 5.34
N LEU A 507 -0.74 19.55 4.81
CA LEU A 507 -1.46 19.17 3.60
C LEU A 507 -2.94 18.89 3.89
N SER A 508 -3.74 18.87 2.82
CA SER A 508 -5.10 18.35 2.89
C SER A 508 -5.10 16.92 3.45
N ARG A 509 -6.11 16.59 4.25
CA ARG A 509 -6.23 15.27 4.91
C ARG A 509 -6.25 14.12 3.90
N LEU A 510 -6.69 14.35 2.66
CA LEU A 510 -6.64 13.35 1.59
C LEU A 510 -5.22 13.06 1.09
N MET A 511 -4.30 14.01 1.20
CA MET A 511 -2.91 13.90 0.74
C MET A 511 -1.97 13.35 1.82
N VAL A 512 -2.31 13.51 3.10
CA VAL A 512 -1.49 13.05 4.23
C VAL A 512 -1.05 11.59 4.08
N PRO A 513 -1.95 10.62 3.79
CA PRO A 513 -1.53 9.21 3.68
C PRO A 513 -0.59 8.93 2.51
N ILE A 514 -0.73 9.68 1.40
CA ILE A 514 0.10 9.52 0.21
C ILE A 514 1.54 9.94 0.53
N TYR A 515 1.73 11.16 1.04
CA TYR A 515 3.06 11.66 1.33
C TYR A 515 3.70 10.97 2.55
N PHE A 516 2.89 10.54 3.53
CA PHE A 516 3.36 9.69 4.60
C PHE A 516 3.95 8.37 4.07
N ASP A 517 3.23 7.67 3.18
CA ASP A 517 3.72 6.44 2.56
C ASP A 517 5.00 6.67 1.75
N LEU A 518 5.06 7.75 0.95
CA LEU A 518 6.25 8.08 0.17
C LEU A 518 7.50 8.28 1.05
N ILE A 519 7.36 9.04 2.14
CA ILE A 519 8.47 9.29 3.07
C ILE A 519 8.86 8.01 3.82
N ILE A 520 7.90 7.26 4.36
CA ILE A 520 8.18 6.04 5.13
C ILE A 520 8.78 4.96 4.23
N THR A 521 8.19 4.73 3.06
CA THR A 521 8.64 3.69 2.12
C THR A 521 10.01 4.01 1.54
N GLY A 522 10.24 5.24 1.09
CA GLY A 522 11.54 5.63 0.53
C GLY A 522 12.66 5.59 1.58
N SER A 523 12.41 6.11 2.78
CA SER A 523 13.39 6.03 3.88
C SER A 523 13.65 4.60 4.33
N TYR A 524 12.63 3.73 4.39
CA TYR A 524 12.78 2.32 4.74
C TYR A 524 13.75 1.60 3.79
N TYR A 525 13.56 1.75 2.47
CA TYR A 525 14.43 1.06 1.50
C TYR A 525 15.88 1.52 1.62
N LEU A 526 16.13 2.81 1.83
CA LEU A 526 17.50 3.32 2.02
C LEU A 526 18.12 2.84 3.34
N LEU A 527 17.34 2.74 4.42
CA LEU A 527 17.82 2.20 5.69
C LEU A 527 18.17 0.72 5.57
N ILE A 528 17.38 -0.06 4.82
CA ILE A 528 17.67 -1.47 4.54
C ILE A 528 18.90 -1.63 3.64
N GLU A 529 19.03 -0.83 2.60
CA GLU A 529 20.22 -0.86 1.74
C GLU A 529 21.48 -0.45 2.51
N HIS A 530 21.40 0.58 3.36
CA HIS A 530 22.49 0.96 4.27
C HIS A 530 22.84 -0.21 5.22
N ALA A 531 21.84 -0.90 5.75
CA ALA A 531 22.08 -2.08 6.57
C ALA A 531 22.87 -3.16 5.83
N TYR A 532 22.55 -3.43 4.56
CA TYR A 532 23.31 -4.38 3.76
C TYR A 532 24.74 -3.91 3.47
N GLN A 533 24.94 -2.61 3.25
CA GLN A 533 26.28 -2.04 3.04
C GLN A 533 27.19 -2.15 4.26
N LEU A 534 26.61 -2.18 5.47
CA LEU A 534 27.34 -2.44 6.72
C LEU A 534 27.65 -3.94 6.93
N MET A 535 27.02 -4.83 6.18
CA MET A 535 27.24 -6.27 6.28
C MET A 535 28.39 -6.74 5.39
N SER A 536 28.79 -7.99 5.60
CA SER A 536 29.88 -8.63 4.84
C SER A 536 29.63 -8.65 3.31
N PRO A 537 30.69 -8.75 2.49
CA PRO A 537 30.56 -8.92 1.05
C PRO A 537 29.72 -10.13 0.62
N PHE A 538 29.64 -11.16 1.47
CA PHE A 538 28.77 -12.31 1.25
C PHE A 538 27.30 -11.89 1.20
N ILE A 539 26.85 -11.00 2.10
CA ILE A 539 25.47 -10.52 2.12
C ILE A 539 25.22 -9.55 0.96
N ILE A 540 26.11 -8.59 0.73
CA ILE A 540 25.97 -7.56 -0.31
C ILE A 540 25.74 -8.20 -1.69
N ASN A 541 26.50 -9.25 -2.01
CA ASN A 541 26.47 -9.92 -3.31
C ASN A 541 25.44 -11.07 -3.39
N SER A 542 24.60 -11.25 -2.37
CA SER A 542 23.66 -12.37 -2.30
C SER A 542 22.28 -12.09 -2.91
N SER A 543 21.48 -13.14 -3.03
CA SER A 543 20.10 -13.03 -3.51
C SER A 543 19.22 -12.21 -2.56
N LYS A 544 18.06 -11.76 -3.05
CA LYS A 544 17.06 -11.09 -2.20
C LYS A 544 16.65 -11.96 -1.00
N PHE A 545 16.58 -13.28 -1.20
CA PHE A 545 16.26 -14.23 -0.13
C PHE A 545 17.29 -14.20 1.00
N VAL A 546 18.58 -14.31 0.68
CA VAL A 546 19.65 -14.28 1.70
C VAL A 546 19.71 -12.93 2.41
N ARG A 547 19.54 -11.83 1.68
CA ARG A 547 19.45 -10.48 2.26
C ARG A 547 18.24 -10.31 3.18
N SER A 548 17.08 -10.85 2.82
CA SER A 548 15.92 -10.86 3.71
C SER A 548 16.18 -11.67 4.99
N PHE A 549 16.89 -12.80 4.90
CA PHE A 549 17.31 -13.56 6.09
C PHE A 549 18.33 -12.80 6.95
N SER A 550 19.26 -12.05 6.34
CA SER A 550 20.26 -11.30 7.10
C SER A 550 19.64 -10.17 7.92
N GLN A 551 18.45 -9.67 7.56
CA GLN A 551 17.72 -8.71 8.38
C GLN A 551 17.39 -9.26 9.79
N THR A 552 17.23 -10.57 9.96
CA THR A 552 17.04 -11.19 11.28
C THR A 552 18.23 -10.95 12.22
N SER A 553 19.44 -10.76 11.66
CA SER A 553 20.62 -10.32 12.44
C SER A 553 20.39 -8.98 13.13
N ILE A 554 19.78 -8.04 12.41
CA ILE A 554 19.48 -6.69 12.91
C ILE A 554 18.37 -6.80 13.94
N GLN A 555 17.30 -7.56 13.63
CA GLN A 555 16.15 -7.71 14.52
C GLN A 555 16.55 -8.20 15.91
N LEU A 556 17.36 -9.26 15.99
CA LEU A 556 17.57 -9.96 17.26
C LEU A 556 18.73 -9.40 18.10
N LEU A 557 19.61 -8.59 17.54
CA LEU A 557 20.83 -8.13 18.21
C LEU A 557 20.73 -6.64 18.59
N SER A 558 20.56 -6.38 19.88
CA SER A 558 20.41 -5.01 20.40
C SER A 558 20.81 -4.89 21.86
N PHE A 559 21.06 -3.66 22.30
CA PHE A 559 21.25 -3.33 23.70
C PHE A 559 19.90 -3.14 24.40
N ILE A 560 19.71 -3.84 25.51
CA ILE A 560 18.48 -3.83 26.32
C ILE A 560 18.85 -3.50 27.77
N ARG A 561 18.26 -2.42 28.30
CA ARG A 561 18.68 -1.83 29.58
C ARG A 561 18.47 -2.73 30.79
N ASN A 562 17.45 -3.59 30.75
CA ASN A 562 17.09 -4.54 31.80
C ASN A 562 17.56 -6.00 31.53
N ALA A 563 18.39 -6.20 30.50
CA ALA A 563 18.90 -7.51 30.12
C ALA A 563 20.39 -7.41 29.74
N ARG A 564 21.18 -6.75 30.60
CA ARG A 564 22.59 -6.50 30.35
C ARG A 564 23.39 -7.81 30.32
N LEU A 565 24.48 -7.80 29.56
CA LEU A 565 25.52 -8.82 29.65
C LEU A 565 26.58 -8.41 30.69
N PRO A 566 27.38 -9.35 31.20
CA PRO A 566 28.50 -9.02 32.07
C PRO A 566 29.48 -8.05 31.40
N LEU A 567 30.02 -7.13 32.18
CA LEU A 567 30.98 -6.13 31.71
C LEU A 567 32.26 -6.80 31.20
N LEU A 568 32.79 -6.25 30.11
CA LEU A 568 34.10 -6.59 29.56
C LEU A 568 35.20 -5.93 30.40
N SER A 569 36.36 -6.58 30.44
CA SER A 569 37.54 -6.02 31.11
C SER A 569 37.98 -4.70 30.46
N SER A 570 38.46 -3.77 31.27
CA SER A 570 39.16 -2.58 30.75
C SER A 570 40.47 -2.91 30.01
N ASN A 571 40.99 -4.13 30.16
CA ASN A 571 42.24 -4.60 29.58
C ASN A 571 42.08 -5.39 28.26
N ILE A 572 40.91 -5.32 27.61
CA ILE A 572 40.72 -5.90 26.27
C ILE A 572 41.47 -5.07 25.20
N ALA A 573 41.82 -5.70 24.08
CA ALA A 573 42.32 -4.97 22.91
C ALA A 573 41.23 -4.08 22.29
N LYS A 574 41.63 -3.03 21.58
CA LYS A 574 40.70 -2.21 20.77
C LYS A 574 40.04 -3.07 19.67
N PRO A 575 38.78 -2.80 19.31
CA PRO A 575 37.90 -1.73 19.81
C PRO A 575 37.25 -2.05 21.17
N TYR A 576 36.85 -0.98 21.86
CA TYR A 576 36.14 -1.03 23.14
C TYR A 576 34.63 -0.87 22.92
N PRO A 577 33.77 -1.47 23.78
CA PRO A 577 32.34 -1.18 23.75
C PRO A 577 32.08 0.30 24.01
N ILE A 578 31.01 0.84 23.42
CA ILE A 578 30.53 2.18 23.72
C ILE A 578 30.09 2.22 25.19
N GLU A 579 30.33 3.34 25.86
CA GLU A 579 29.97 3.51 27.26
C GLU A 579 29.13 4.75 27.49
N GLU A 580 28.15 4.60 28.37
CA GLU A 580 27.29 5.68 28.85
C GLU A 580 27.29 5.71 30.37
N LYS A 581 26.97 6.88 30.94
CA LYS A 581 26.66 6.99 32.36
C LYS A 581 25.17 6.84 32.55
N ASP A 582 24.76 5.97 33.47
CA ASP A 582 23.36 5.87 33.88
C ASP A 582 22.89 7.21 34.44
N GLU A 583 21.82 7.78 33.88
CA GLU A 583 21.26 9.06 34.34
C GLU A 583 20.74 9.00 35.79
N GLN A 584 20.34 7.80 36.26
CA GLN A 584 19.77 7.61 37.60
C GLN A 584 20.81 7.14 38.61
N THR A 585 21.67 6.18 38.24
CA THR A 585 22.63 5.59 39.17
C THR A 585 24.03 6.17 39.07
N PHE A 586 24.32 6.99 38.05
CA PHE A 586 25.66 7.50 37.70
C PHE A 586 26.72 6.42 37.45
N GLU A 587 26.31 5.15 37.36
CA GLU A 587 27.20 4.03 37.06
C GLU A 587 27.61 4.04 35.58
N ARG A 588 28.82 3.57 35.31
CA ARG A 588 29.32 3.36 33.94
C ARG A 588 28.68 2.09 33.37
N ILE A 589 28.04 2.21 32.21
CA ILE A 589 27.38 1.12 31.50
C ILE A 589 28.11 0.90 30.19
N GLN A 590 28.52 -0.34 29.91
CA GLN A 590 28.97 -0.74 28.58
C GLN A 590 27.75 -1.16 27.74
N LEU A 591 27.54 -0.49 26.62
CA LEU A 591 26.44 -0.74 25.69
C LEU A 591 26.73 -1.96 24.81
N ILE A 592 26.75 -3.15 25.42
CA ILE A 592 27.02 -4.40 24.72
C ILE A 592 25.71 -4.96 24.15
N PRO A 593 25.57 -5.07 22.82
CA PRO A 593 24.39 -5.69 22.23
C PRO A 593 24.31 -7.17 22.61
N SER A 594 23.14 -7.63 23.02
CA SER A 594 22.89 -9.04 23.29
C SER A 594 21.88 -9.62 22.30
N LEU A 595 21.98 -10.91 22.03
CA LEU A 595 21.14 -11.60 21.05
C LEU A 595 19.88 -12.16 21.74
N ALA A 596 18.71 -11.72 21.31
CA ALA A 596 17.45 -12.32 21.72
C ALA A 596 17.30 -13.73 21.14
N ALA A 597 16.79 -14.66 21.93
CA ALA A 597 16.52 -16.03 21.45
C ALA A 597 15.27 -16.10 20.56
N ALA A 598 14.24 -15.29 20.87
CA ALA A 598 12.99 -15.22 20.11
C ALA A 598 12.19 -13.97 20.47
N PHE A 599 11.39 -13.49 19.52
CA PHE A 599 10.40 -12.44 19.75
C PHE A 599 8.97 -12.98 19.86
N PRO A 600 8.10 -12.32 20.65
CA PRO A 600 8.41 -11.27 21.61
C PRO A 600 8.85 -11.82 22.99
N HIS A 601 8.71 -13.12 23.24
CA HIS A 601 8.77 -13.67 24.60
C HIS A 601 10.16 -13.71 25.24
N LEU A 602 11.23 -13.77 24.43
CA LEU A 602 12.62 -13.90 24.88
C LEU A 602 13.45 -12.68 24.46
N SER A 603 12.86 -11.48 24.58
CA SER A 603 13.43 -10.23 24.09
C SER A 603 13.93 -9.28 25.19
N SER A 604 13.56 -9.44 26.47
CA SER A 604 14.07 -8.59 27.55
C SER A 604 14.11 -9.28 28.92
N GLY A 605 14.59 -8.55 29.93
CA GLY A 605 14.70 -9.03 31.30
C GLY A 605 15.57 -10.29 31.42
N LEU A 606 15.19 -11.13 32.37
CA LEU A 606 15.81 -12.44 32.63
C LEU A 606 15.84 -13.33 31.37
N TRP A 607 14.85 -13.20 30.49
CA TRP A 607 14.58 -14.16 29.41
C TRP A 607 15.29 -13.88 28.09
N ARG A 608 16.10 -12.82 28.00
CA ARG A 608 16.78 -12.46 26.74
C ARG A 608 18.03 -13.31 26.48
N ASN A 609 18.92 -13.37 27.46
CA ASN A 609 20.30 -13.81 27.24
C ASN A 609 20.45 -15.31 27.49
N TRP A 610 20.36 -16.09 26.42
CA TRP A 610 20.52 -17.54 26.48
C TRP A 610 21.83 -18.00 25.84
N GLY A 611 22.78 -18.53 26.62
CA GLY A 611 24.11 -18.92 26.12
C GLY A 611 24.03 -19.91 24.97
N ARG A 612 23.20 -20.94 25.10
CA ARG A 612 22.95 -21.92 24.03
C ARG A 612 22.49 -21.27 22.72
N HIS A 613 21.43 -20.45 22.78
CA HIS A 613 20.85 -19.81 21.59
C HIS A 613 21.82 -18.82 20.94
N THR A 614 22.53 -18.04 21.76
CA THR A 614 23.57 -17.11 21.31
C THR A 614 24.62 -17.84 20.49
N PHE A 615 25.21 -18.91 21.02
CA PHE A 615 26.35 -19.57 20.36
C PHE A 615 25.97 -20.54 19.24
N ILE A 616 24.73 -21.04 19.19
CA ILE A 616 24.21 -21.70 17.97
C ILE A 616 24.05 -20.66 16.84
N SER A 617 23.50 -19.49 17.18
CA SER A 617 23.14 -18.47 16.18
C SER A 617 24.30 -17.57 15.76
N LEU A 618 25.37 -17.48 16.55
CA LEU A 618 26.48 -16.55 16.37
C LEU A 618 27.11 -16.66 14.98
N ARG A 619 27.32 -17.88 14.46
CA ARG A 619 27.86 -18.05 13.11
C ARG A 619 26.95 -17.44 12.04
N GLY A 620 25.66 -17.78 12.07
CA GLY A 620 24.70 -17.39 11.03
C GLY A 620 24.35 -15.90 11.07
N LEU A 621 23.97 -15.41 12.25
CA LEU A 621 23.45 -14.05 12.41
C LEU A 621 24.54 -13.00 12.63
N ILE A 622 25.74 -13.36 13.05
CA ILE A 622 26.75 -12.39 13.48
C ILE A 622 28.03 -12.50 12.64
N LEU A 623 28.63 -13.69 12.51
CA LEU A 623 29.87 -13.85 11.75
C LEU A 623 29.65 -13.73 10.24
N LEU A 624 28.67 -14.44 9.68
CA LEU A 624 28.41 -14.37 8.23
C LEU A 624 27.91 -12.98 7.79
N THR A 625 27.34 -12.19 8.70
CA THR A 625 26.92 -10.81 8.43
C THR A 625 28.04 -9.79 8.65
N GLY A 626 29.21 -10.19 9.16
CA GLY A 626 30.36 -9.29 9.34
C GLY A 626 30.39 -8.52 10.65
N ARG A 627 29.51 -8.83 11.61
CA ARG A 627 29.40 -8.18 12.94
C ARG A 627 30.47 -8.71 13.91
N TYR A 628 31.75 -8.64 13.53
CA TYR A 628 32.84 -9.29 14.26
C TYR A 628 33.08 -8.70 15.66
N GLU A 629 32.90 -7.39 15.82
CA GLU A 629 33.07 -6.72 17.11
C GLU A 629 32.02 -7.22 18.13
N GLU A 630 30.75 -7.30 17.72
CA GLU A 630 29.70 -7.79 18.58
C GLU A 630 29.85 -9.29 18.88
N ALA A 631 30.32 -10.09 17.92
CA ALA A 631 30.66 -11.49 18.18
C ALA A 631 31.74 -11.63 19.26
N ARG A 632 32.78 -10.80 19.20
CA ARG A 632 33.84 -10.76 20.21
C ARG A 632 33.30 -10.37 21.58
N TYR A 633 32.48 -9.33 21.65
CA TYR A 633 31.89 -8.90 22.92
C TYR A 633 31.02 -10.00 23.55
N LEU A 634 30.18 -10.68 22.76
CA LEU A 634 29.39 -11.81 23.23
C LEU A 634 30.28 -12.94 23.77
N ILE A 635 31.31 -13.33 23.03
CA ILE A 635 32.24 -14.40 23.45
C ILE A 635 32.87 -14.06 24.81
N LEU A 636 33.40 -12.85 24.96
CA LEU A 636 34.12 -12.41 26.16
C LEU A 636 33.17 -12.17 27.36
N SER A 637 31.98 -11.60 27.13
CA SER A 637 30.97 -11.42 28.18
C SER A 637 30.47 -12.73 28.73
N TYR A 638 30.22 -13.75 27.91
CA TYR A 638 29.87 -15.08 28.43
C TYR A 638 31.07 -15.79 29.08
N ALA A 639 32.29 -15.55 28.61
CA ALA A 639 33.51 -16.08 29.23
C ALA A 639 33.69 -15.61 30.68
N SER A 640 33.28 -14.38 31.01
CA SER A 640 33.35 -13.87 32.40
C SER A 640 32.49 -14.71 33.35
N SER A 641 31.43 -15.31 32.83
CA SER A 641 30.45 -16.10 33.56
C SER A 641 30.73 -17.60 33.48
N ILE A 642 31.92 -18.07 33.10
CA ILE A 642 32.21 -19.51 33.21
C ILE A 642 32.26 -19.93 34.68
N ARG A 643 31.61 -21.04 35.02
CA ARG A 643 31.66 -21.68 36.35
C ARG A 643 31.47 -23.19 36.18
N HIS A 644 32.12 -24.00 37.01
CA HIS A 644 32.09 -25.46 36.88
C HIS A 644 32.60 -25.97 35.51
N GLY A 645 33.39 -25.15 34.80
CA GLY A 645 33.80 -25.43 33.42
C GLY A 645 32.68 -25.27 32.40
N LEU A 646 31.52 -24.71 32.78
CA LEU A 646 30.33 -24.55 31.94
C LEU A 646 30.07 -23.08 31.61
N ILE A 647 29.45 -22.86 30.46
CA ILE A 647 28.79 -21.60 30.08
C ILE A 647 27.35 -21.65 30.60
N PRO A 648 26.85 -20.57 31.24
CA PRO A 648 25.49 -20.57 31.75
C PRO A 648 24.46 -20.63 30.60
N ASN A 649 23.34 -21.30 30.85
CA ASN A 649 22.24 -21.29 29.89
C ASN A 649 21.55 -19.93 29.90
N LEU A 650 21.38 -19.33 31.07
CA LEU A 650 20.62 -18.09 31.29
C LEU A 650 21.48 -17.07 32.04
N ILE A 651 21.50 -15.83 31.57
CA ILE A 651 22.14 -14.70 32.26
C ILE A 651 21.10 -13.61 32.52
N SER A 652 20.88 -13.29 33.80
CA SER A 652 20.06 -12.17 34.23
C SER A 652 20.91 -10.94 34.52
N ASP A 653 20.73 -9.90 33.70
CA ASP A 653 21.28 -8.56 33.91
C ASP A 653 22.77 -8.53 34.32
N GLY A 654 23.57 -9.38 33.67
CA GLY A 654 25.02 -9.46 33.85
C GLY A 654 25.53 -9.94 35.21
N LYS A 655 24.65 -10.27 36.16
CA LYS A 655 25.03 -10.58 37.55
C LYS A 655 24.65 -11.99 38.01
N ASN A 656 23.50 -12.50 37.56
CA ASN A 656 23.02 -13.82 37.93
C ASN A 656 23.06 -14.75 36.74
N ALA A 657 23.54 -15.98 36.95
CA ALA A 657 23.71 -16.97 35.90
C ALA A 657 23.28 -18.36 36.38
N ARG A 658 22.52 -19.08 35.54
CA ARG A 658 22.09 -20.46 35.81
C ARG A 658 22.87 -21.46 34.95
N TYR A 659 23.38 -22.53 35.58
CA TYR A 659 24.31 -23.48 34.98
C TYR A 659 23.67 -24.87 34.84
N ASN A 660 22.51 -24.90 34.20
CA ASN A 660 21.77 -26.13 33.89
C ASN A 660 21.97 -26.61 32.44
N SER A 661 22.95 -26.05 31.71
CA SER A 661 23.28 -26.42 30.33
C SER A 661 24.68 -27.01 30.26
N ARG A 662 24.76 -28.25 29.76
CA ARG A 662 26.01 -28.97 29.46
C ARG A 662 26.47 -28.72 28.01
N ASP A 663 25.55 -28.33 27.14
CA ASP A 663 25.80 -28.15 25.71
C ASP A 663 26.29 -26.73 25.34
N ALA A 664 25.89 -25.69 26.08
CA ALA A 664 26.23 -24.30 25.74
C ALA A 664 27.74 -24.05 25.69
N VAL A 665 28.53 -24.70 26.55
CA VAL A 665 29.99 -24.56 26.56
C VAL A 665 30.63 -25.07 25.26
N TRP A 666 30.10 -26.14 24.69
CA TRP A 666 30.61 -26.71 23.44
C TRP A 666 30.24 -25.83 22.25
N TRP A 667 29.04 -25.27 22.23
CA TRP A 667 28.65 -24.27 21.23
C TRP A 667 29.49 -23.00 21.32
N TRP A 668 29.84 -22.56 22.53
CA TRP A 668 30.75 -21.44 22.78
C TRP A 668 32.17 -21.72 22.26
N LEU A 669 32.75 -22.89 22.58
CA LEU A 669 34.06 -23.30 22.05
C LEU A 669 34.06 -23.42 20.53
N TYR A 670 33.01 -24.01 19.96
CA TYR A 670 32.82 -24.08 18.52
C TYR A 670 32.74 -22.67 17.90
N SER A 671 31.98 -21.76 18.52
CA SER A 671 31.88 -20.36 18.09
C SER A 671 33.22 -19.65 18.09
N ILE A 672 34.06 -19.86 19.11
CA ILE A 672 35.43 -19.32 19.16
C ILE A 672 36.28 -19.88 18.02
N SER A 673 36.25 -21.20 17.80
CA SER A 673 36.99 -21.82 16.70
C SER A 673 36.58 -21.25 15.34
N ILE A 674 35.28 -21.09 15.11
CA ILE A 674 34.77 -20.46 13.88
C ILE A 674 35.17 -18.98 13.80
N TYR A 675 35.12 -18.23 14.91
CA TYR A 675 35.57 -16.84 14.97
C TYR A 675 37.04 -16.71 14.56
N THR A 676 37.93 -17.53 15.13
CA THR A 676 39.37 -17.46 14.82
C THR A 676 39.69 -17.80 13.37
N ASN A 677 38.84 -18.61 12.74
CA ASN A 677 39.00 -19.02 11.34
C ASN A 677 38.41 -18.00 10.35
N LEU A 678 37.27 -17.38 10.68
CA LEU A 678 36.56 -16.47 9.76
C LEU A 678 37.00 -15.01 9.90
N VAL A 679 37.36 -14.55 11.10
CA VAL A 679 37.68 -13.15 11.35
C VAL A 679 39.15 -12.88 11.04
N PRO A 680 39.49 -11.81 10.29
CA PRO A 680 40.87 -11.42 10.06
C PRO A 680 41.61 -11.21 11.39
N ASN A 681 42.76 -11.89 11.57
CA ASN A 681 43.51 -11.92 12.83
C ASN A 681 42.67 -12.36 14.05
N GLY A 682 41.63 -13.18 13.81
CA GLY A 682 40.67 -13.59 14.83
C GLY A 682 41.29 -14.34 16.01
N TYR A 683 42.44 -15.00 15.81
CA TYR A 683 43.19 -15.67 16.88
C TYR A 683 43.64 -14.73 18.00
N ASN A 684 43.72 -13.42 17.76
CA ASN A 684 44.07 -12.43 18.79
C ASN A 684 43.08 -12.39 19.95
N ILE A 685 41.82 -12.81 19.74
CA ILE A 685 40.80 -12.88 20.80
C ILE A 685 41.25 -13.78 21.97
N LEU A 686 42.11 -14.77 21.71
CA LEU A 686 42.61 -15.68 22.73
C LEU A 686 43.45 -14.96 23.80
N ASN A 687 44.08 -13.84 23.44
CA ASN A 687 44.89 -13.02 24.35
C ASN A 687 44.07 -11.96 25.10
N ASP A 688 42.81 -11.75 24.73
CA ASP A 688 41.96 -10.76 25.41
C ASP A 688 41.74 -11.13 26.87
N LYS A 689 41.80 -10.11 27.73
CA LYS A 689 41.53 -10.26 29.15
C LYS A 689 40.04 -10.28 29.39
N VAL A 690 39.60 -11.30 30.11
CA VAL A 690 38.24 -11.49 30.58
C VAL A 690 38.25 -11.23 32.08
N SER A 691 37.44 -10.26 32.51
CA SER A 691 37.18 -10.00 33.93
C SER A 691 36.26 -11.09 34.45
N ARG A 692 36.76 -12.01 35.27
CA ARG A 692 36.00 -13.16 35.76
C ARG A 692 34.96 -12.71 36.78
N LEU A 693 33.68 -12.99 36.51
CA LEU A 693 32.60 -12.79 37.48
C LEU A 693 32.73 -13.79 38.63
N TYR A 694 33.20 -15.01 38.34
CA TYR A 694 33.44 -16.06 39.33
C TYR A 694 34.89 -16.60 39.19
N PRO A 695 35.87 -16.04 39.93
CA PRO A 695 37.24 -16.57 39.93
C PRO A 695 37.30 -18.05 40.34
N ASN A 696 36.46 -18.45 41.29
CA ASN A 696 36.37 -19.82 41.81
C ASN A 696 34.90 -20.29 41.76
N ASP A 697 34.64 -21.59 41.78
CA ASP A 697 33.27 -22.11 41.61
C ASP A 697 32.29 -21.72 42.75
N ASP A 698 32.81 -21.50 43.96
CA ASP A 698 32.01 -21.20 45.15
C ASP A 698 32.01 -19.72 45.57
N CYS A 699 32.68 -18.84 44.84
CA CYS A 699 32.72 -17.41 45.18
C CYS A 699 31.42 -16.65 44.79
N PRO A 700 31.08 -15.54 45.47
CA PRO A 700 30.05 -14.62 44.99
C PRO A 700 30.49 -13.92 43.69
N PRO A 701 29.57 -13.28 42.94
CA PRO A 701 29.95 -12.48 41.78
C PRO A 701 30.85 -11.31 42.19
N GLU A 702 32.03 -11.21 41.59
CA GLU A 702 33.02 -10.17 41.87
C GLU A 702 32.83 -8.91 41.01
N THR A 703 33.45 -7.81 41.41
CA THR A 703 33.43 -6.55 40.65
C THR A 703 34.32 -6.63 39.40
N VAL A 704 34.04 -5.77 38.41
CA VAL A 704 34.81 -5.71 37.16
C VAL A 704 36.29 -5.44 37.42
N ASP A 705 37.16 -6.13 36.69
CA ASP A 705 38.63 -6.07 36.75
C ASP A 705 39.27 -6.51 38.08
N SER A 706 38.50 -7.05 39.03
CA SER A 706 39.02 -7.66 40.26
C SER A 706 39.95 -8.86 39.99
N TYR A 707 39.58 -9.69 39.01
CA TYR A 707 40.37 -10.82 38.55
C TYR A 707 40.29 -10.94 37.02
N ASN A 708 41.42 -10.72 36.36
CA ASN A 708 41.54 -10.78 34.90
C ASN A 708 42.32 -12.01 34.45
N GLN A 709 41.77 -12.73 33.49
CA GLN A 709 42.37 -13.94 32.93
C GLN A 709 42.28 -13.92 31.40
N SER A 710 43.25 -14.48 30.68
CA SER A 710 43.15 -14.55 29.21
C SER A 710 42.04 -15.51 28.79
N LEU A 711 41.40 -15.25 27.64
CA LEU A 711 40.43 -16.19 27.06
C LEU A 711 41.06 -17.58 26.82
N TYR A 712 42.33 -17.63 26.42
CA TYR A 712 43.10 -18.87 26.28
C TYR A 712 43.11 -19.69 27.58
N ASP A 713 43.46 -19.07 28.70
CA ASP A 713 43.53 -19.78 29.99
C ASP A 713 42.15 -20.28 30.45
N ILE A 714 41.09 -19.53 30.13
CA ILE A 714 39.70 -19.92 30.42
C ILE A 714 39.31 -21.15 29.58
N ILE A 715 39.64 -21.17 28.28
CA ILE A 715 39.40 -22.34 27.42
C ILE A 715 40.14 -23.55 27.97
N TYR A 716 41.42 -23.39 28.34
CA TYR A 716 42.21 -24.44 28.96
C TYR A 716 41.56 -24.96 30.25
N GLN A 717 41.10 -24.05 31.13
CA GLN A 717 40.40 -24.40 32.35
C GLN A 717 39.13 -25.23 32.08
N VAL A 718 38.32 -24.85 31.09
CA VAL A 718 37.11 -25.59 30.70
C VAL A 718 37.44 -27.03 30.32
N LEU A 719 38.46 -27.22 29.46
CA LEU A 719 38.88 -28.54 28.99
C LEU A 719 39.40 -29.40 30.14
N ILE A 720 40.27 -28.84 30.99
CA ILE A 720 40.82 -29.56 32.15
C ILE A 720 39.72 -29.97 33.14
N LYS A 721 38.75 -29.07 33.43
CA LYS A 721 37.62 -29.41 34.32
C LYS A 721 36.78 -30.57 33.79
N HIS A 722 36.59 -30.66 32.48
CA HIS A 722 35.85 -31.78 31.88
C HIS A 722 36.66 -33.08 31.93
N ILE A 723 37.98 -33.03 31.73
CA ILE A 723 38.85 -34.22 31.86
C ILE A 723 38.88 -34.73 33.31
N GLN A 724 38.93 -33.82 34.28
CA GLN A 724 38.96 -34.17 35.71
C GLN A 724 37.64 -34.77 36.21
N SER A 725 36.55 -34.59 35.46
CA SER A 725 35.18 -34.90 35.85
C SER A 725 34.73 -34.11 37.08
N LEU A 726 33.51 -33.56 37.03
CA LEU A 726 32.99 -32.68 38.08
C LEU A 726 31.57 -33.08 38.45
N LYS A 727 31.32 -33.15 39.76
CA LYS A 727 29.99 -33.30 40.36
C LYS A 727 29.70 -32.08 41.20
N PHE A 728 28.60 -31.40 40.92
CA PHE A 728 28.17 -30.24 41.70
C PHE A 728 26.65 -30.22 41.81
N ARG A 729 26.15 -29.49 42.81
CA ARG A 729 24.73 -29.17 42.96
C ARG A 729 24.51 -27.73 42.50
N GLU A 730 23.47 -27.46 41.71
CA GLU A 730 23.19 -26.10 41.24
C GLU A 730 23.09 -25.12 42.41
N ARG A 731 23.79 -23.97 42.28
CA ARG A 731 23.71 -22.90 43.28
C ARG A 731 22.28 -22.37 43.34
N GLY A 732 21.71 -22.34 44.54
CA GLY A 732 20.32 -21.93 44.76
C GLY A 732 19.29 -23.03 44.45
N ALA A 733 19.71 -24.30 44.36
CA ALA A 733 18.83 -25.45 44.16
C ALA A 733 17.61 -25.42 45.09
N GLY A 734 16.45 -25.73 44.50
CA GLY A 734 15.16 -25.71 45.17
C GLY A 734 14.07 -25.09 44.31
N HIS A 735 12.85 -25.11 44.83
CA HIS A 735 11.63 -24.72 44.10
C HIS A 735 11.65 -23.25 43.59
N LEU A 736 12.43 -22.38 44.23
CA LEU A 736 12.58 -20.98 43.80
C LEU A 736 13.41 -20.83 42.52
N LEU A 737 14.36 -21.74 42.28
CA LEU A 737 15.20 -21.75 41.08
C LEU A 737 14.51 -22.50 39.94
N ASP A 738 13.85 -23.61 40.27
CA ASP A 738 13.09 -24.43 39.32
C ASP A 738 11.95 -25.14 40.05
N SER A 739 10.71 -24.82 39.71
CA SER A 739 9.51 -25.37 40.36
C SER A 739 9.16 -26.78 39.88
N SER A 740 9.74 -27.23 38.77
CA SER A 740 9.42 -28.52 38.15
C SER A 740 10.51 -29.57 38.31
N MET A 741 11.75 -29.14 38.56
CA MET A 741 12.88 -30.02 38.79
C MET A 741 12.81 -30.63 40.20
N ASN A 742 12.96 -31.96 40.29
CA ASN A 742 13.10 -32.64 41.57
C ASN A 742 14.51 -32.44 42.16
N ASP A 743 14.71 -32.81 43.42
CA ASP A 743 15.99 -32.57 44.11
C ASP A 743 17.20 -33.23 43.40
N GLN A 744 17.00 -34.41 42.81
CA GLN A 744 18.03 -35.14 42.07
C GLN A 744 18.43 -34.46 40.77
N GLY A 745 17.52 -33.71 40.15
CA GLY A 745 17.79 -32.95 38.93
C GLY A 745 18.81 -31.83 39.12
N PHE A 746 18.91 -31.26 40.34
CA PHE A 746 19.88 -30.20 40.65
C PHE A 746 21.32 -30.71 40.79
N PHE A 747 21.54 -32.02 40.88
CA PHE A 747 22.88 -32.61 40.88
C PHE A 747 23.33 -32.86 39.44
N ILE A 748 24.42 -32.21 39.04
CA ILE A 748 24.96 -32.27 37.69
C ILE A 748 26.34 -32.93 37.75
N GLU A 749 26.51 -33.94 36.90
CA GLU A 749 27.79 -34.58 36.61
C GLU A 749 28.20 -34.23 35.18
N ILE A 750 29.47 -33.89 34.98
CA ILE A 750 30.10 -33.72 33.68
C ILE A 750 31.46 -34.39 33.69
N GLY A 751 31.90 -34.95 32.57
CA GLY A 751 33.21 -35.58 32.47
C GLY A 751 33.58 -36.00 31.05
N VAL A 752 34.79 -36.55 30.91
CA VAL A 752 35.27 -37.21 29.70
C VAL A 752 35.61 -38.65 30.09
N ASP A 753 35.05 -39.61 29.36
CA ASP A 753 35.46 -41.00 29.48
C ASP A 753 36.87 -41.14 28.90
N THR A 754 37.87 -41.34 29.77
CA THR A 754 39.28 -41.42 29.38
C THR A 754 39.60 -42.64 28.51
N LYS A 755 38.72 -43.64 28.44
CA LYS A 755 38.89 -44.80 27.56
C LYS A 755 38.43 -44.52 26.13
N THR A 756 37.35 -43.77 25.96
CA THR A 756 36.73 -43.52 24.65
C THR A 756 36.98 -42.12 24.10
N GLY A 757 37.34 -41.17 24.97
CA GLY A 757 37.48 -39.75 24.65
C GLY A 757 36.15 -38.99 24.55
N PHE A 758 34.99 -39.65 24.78
CA PHE A 758 33.69 -39.00 24.68
C PHE A 758 33.32 -38.22 25.95
N VAL A 759 32.70 -37.06 25.75
CA VAL A 759 32.09 -36.27 26.82
C VAL A 759 30.83 -36.97 27.31
N TYR A 760 30.69 -37.12 28.62
CA TYR A 760 29.47 -37.60 29.26
C TYR A 760 28.97 -36.58 30.29
N GLY A 761 27.71 -36.69 30.70
CA GLY A 761 27.18 -35.89 31.78
C GLY A 761 25.66 -35.84 31.84
N GLY A 762 25.16 -35.32 32.94
CA GLY A 762 23.74 -35.29 33.29
C GLY A 762 23.29 -36.54 34.03
N ASN A 763 21.98 -36.64 34.23
CA ASN A 763 21.30 -37.78 34.82
C ASN A 763 19.86 -37.84 34.27
N GLN A 764 19.10 -38.87 34.63
CA GLN A 764 17.72 -39.05 34.14
C GLN A 764 16.73 -37.96 34.60
N TRP A 765 17.13 -37.11 35.55
CA TRP A 765 16.31 -36.07 36.17
C TRP A 765 16.70 -34.65 35.73
N ASN A 766 17.64 -34.50 34.80
CA ASN A 766 18.07 -33.19 34.31
C ASN A 766 18.04 -33.06 32.79
N CYS A 767 18.03 -31.81 32.36
CA CYS A 767 17.80 -31.39 30.98
C CYS A 767 18.98 -30.58 30.44
N GLY A 768 20.20 -31.11 30.58
CA GLY A 768 21.44 -30.40 30.23
C GLY A 768 21.68 -30.15 28.73
N THR A 769 20.78 -30.60 27.84
CA THR A 769 20.87 -30.43 26.38
C THR A 769 19.77 -29.51 25.88
N TRP A 770 19.81 -29.08 24.62
CA TRP A 770 18.76 -28.25 24.01
C TRP A 770 17.36 -28.89 24.00
N MET A 771 17.27 -30.22 24.12
CA MET A 771 16.00 -30.92 24.36
C MET A 771 15.63 -30.81 25.85
N ASP A 772 15.45 -29.59 26.35
CA ASP A 772 15.39 -29.26 27.78
C ASP A 772 13.98 -29.20 28.38
N LYS A 773 13.04 -29.97 27.83
CA LYS A 773 11.68 -29.96 28.34
C LYS A 773 11.59 -30.70 29.68
N MET A 774 11.61 -29.94 30.77
CA MET A 774 11.26 -30.44 32.11
C MET A 774 9.73 -30.51 32.23
N VAL A 775 9.19 -31.69 32.52
CA VAL A 775 7.74 -31.93 32.64
C VAL A 775 7.41 -32.34 34.06
N ASN A 776 6.43 -31.66 34.66
CA ASN A 776 5.81 -32.09 35.91
C ASN A 776 4.44 -32.70 35.58
N TYR A 777 4.34 -34.03 35.50
CA TYR A 777 3.02 -34.68 35.38
C TYR A 777 2.37 -34.68 36.77
N VAL A 778 1.53 -33.70 37.04
CA VAL A 778 0.48 -33.86 38.05
C VAL A 778 -0.61 -34.70 37.38
N ILE A 779 -0.55 -36.02 37.54
CA ILE A 779 -1.73 -36.85 37.29
C ILE A 779 -2.79 -36.38 38.29
N PRO A 780 -3.96 -35.87 37.87
CA PRO A 780 -5.04 -35.66 38.80
C PRO A 780 -5.42 -37.05 39.31
N ILE A 781 -5.13 -37.35 40.56
CA ILE A 781 -5.76 -38.46 41.26
C ILE A 781 -7.22 -38.03 41.42
N THR A 782 -8.05 -38.27 40.40
CA THR A 782 -9.48 -38.41 40.61
C THR A 782 -9.64 -39.64 41.48
N SER A 783 -10.13 -39.42 42.70
CA SER A 783 -10.49 -40.44 43.67
C SER A 783 -11.22 -41.61 43.01
N ILE A 784 -10.65 -42.80 43.14
CA ILE A 784 -11.44 -44.03 43.26
C ILE A 784 -11.77 -44.11 44.75
N ASP A 785 -12.92 -43.55 45.10
CA ASP A 785 -13.94 -44.03 46.05
C ASP A 785 -15.03 -42.95 46.22
#